data_AF-A0A7S2FV28-F1
#
_entry.id   AF-A0A7S2FV28-F1
#
_cell.length_a   1.000
_cell.length_b   1.000
_cell.length_c   1.000
_cell.angle_alpha   90.00
_cell.angle_beta   90.00
_cell.angle_gamma   90.00
#
_symmetry.space_group_name_H-M   'P 1'
#
loop_
_entity.id
_entity.type
_entity.pdbx_description
1 polymer ?
#
loop_
_entity_poly.entity_id
_entity_poly.type
_entity_poly.pdbx_seq_one_letter_code
_entity_poly.pdbx_strand_id
1 'polypeptide(L)'
;VDSVINLTGFALVGGPASQDHPKAIATLAKLDRPYLCAVPLVFQSFEEWEKSELGLHPIQVALQVSLPEIDGAIEPIIYGGREAATGRSVPLADRVELLAERGLKWANLRRKENKDKKLAVTVFSFPPDKGNVGTAAYLDVFNSIRAVMVQLQKEGYDVGEIPETSKEIVDMVLNDAEAKFDSPNLNVEYRMPIKEYEELCPYVKDLEENWGPAPGQLNTDGQDMLVFGKTFGNVFIGVQPTFGYEGDPMRLLFSKSASPHHGFAAYYTYLEKIFGADAVLHFGTHGSLEFMPGKQVGMAGTCYPDRLINTIPNLYYYAANNPSEATIAKRRSYSATISYLTPPAENAGLYKGLKETGELVSSYKGLRENESRGPSIVNSIIANAYVCNLDKDIDDLPAEDFDSKTMTIDERDSVVGKVYQRLMEIESRLLPCGLHTVGVPPTAEEAIATLVNIAQLDRPEDGFKGLPRLVAESINRDIDEIYRNNNNGVLADVDQLNAINTACRNAVRALVDSSTNSEGRIEEVNPLFKSVGSIFSGGSAWSKALKAEGFEVPEEALSPNFEYLEFCLKQVVADNELGALVSALDGRYIVPGPGGDPIRNPDVLPTGKNMHALDPQSIPTAAAVDCALVVVDRLLERLAADSEDGETYPESIAFTLWGTDNIKTYGESLAQVLMLLGIRPVADAIGRVNKLEVIPLEELGRPRIDVVVSCSGVFRDLFINQMALMDRAVKMAA
;
A
#
# COMPACT_ATOMS: atom_id res chain seq x y z
N VAL A 1 25.11 -22.07 -9.85
CA VAL A 1 24.57 -20.78 -10.34
C VAL A 1 24.38 -19.90 -9.13
N ASP A 2 24.94 -18.69 -9.14
CA ASP A 2 24.88 -17.76 -8.00
C ASP A 2 23.90 -16.62 -8.24
N SER A 3 23.58 -16.31 -9.51
CA SER A 3 22.50 -15.44 -9.94
C SER A 3 21.93 -15.94 -11.27
N VAL A 4 20.64 -15.71 -11.52
CA VAL A 4 19.95 -16.08 -12.76
C VAL A 4 19.52 -14.80 -13.47
N ILE A 5 19.85 -14.71 -14.76
CA ILE A 5 19.37 -13.63 -15.64
C ILE A 5 18.50 -14.26 -16.73
N ASN A 6 17.20 -14.01 -16.67
CA ASN A 6 16.26 -14.38 -17.70
C ASN A 6 16.25 -13.33 -18.81
N LEU A 7 16.67 -13.71 -20.02
CA LEU A 7 16.70 -12.85 -21.20
C LEU A 7 15.47 -13.01 -22.11
N THR A 8 14.52 -13.89 -21.74
CA THR A 8 13.30 -14.10 -22.54
C THR A 8 12.32 -12.94 -22.42
N GLY A 9 12.34 -12.22 -21.29
CA GLY A 9 11.33 -11.22 -20.96
C GLY A 9 9.94 -11.82 -20.79
N PHE A 10 9.83 -13.07 -20.31
CA PHE A 10 8.54 -13.72 -20.01
C PHE A 10 8.57 -14.38 -18.64
N ALA A 11 7.39 -14.71 -18.13
CA ALA A 11 7.25 -15.56 -16.95
C ALA A 11 8.03 -16.88 -17.13
N LEU A 12 8.63 -17.37 -16.07
CA LEU A 12 9.52 -18.54 -16.09
C LEU A 12 8.78 -19.80 -16.54
N VAL A 13 7.53 -19.97 -16.10
CA VAL A 13 6.70 -21.12 -16.43
C VAL A 13 5.43 -20.64 -17.13
N GLY A 14 5.33 -20.99 -18.40
CA GLY A 14 4.21 -20.61 -19.26
C GLY A 14 4.66 -19.83 -20.49
N GLY A 15 3.73 -19.06 -21.05
CA GLY A 15 3.99 -18.14 -22.15
C GLY A 15 3.03 -16.96 -22.10
N PRO A 16 3.01 -16.08 -23.13
CA PRO A 16 2.17 -14.88 -23.13
C PRO A 16 0.65 -15.15 -23.01
N ALA A 17 0.22 -16.39 -23.26
CA ALA A 17 -1.18 -16.80 -23.23
C ALA A 17 -1.59 -17.60 -21.98
N SER A 18 -0.66 -18.08 -21.16
CA SER A 18 -0.96 -18.81 -19.93
C SER A 18 0.30 -18.85 -19.07
N GLN A 19 0.21 -18.34 -17.83
CA GLN A 19 1.30 -18.33 -16.86
C GLN A 19 0.95 -19.20 -15.65
N ASP A 20 1.95 -19.88 -15.10
CA ASP A 20 1.84 -20.68 -13.87
C ASP A 20 2.87 -20.17 -12.85
N HIS A 21 2.52 -19.02 -12.25
CA HIS A 21 3.35 -18.36 -11.23
C HIS A 21 3.63 -19.25 -10.02
N PRO A 22 2.66 -20.02 -9.45
CA PRO A 22 2.94 -20.91 -8.33
C PRO A 22 4.06 -21.92 -8.64
N LYS A 23 4.08 -22.48 -9.85
CA LYS A 23 5.13 -23.41 -10.27
C LYS A 23 6.46 -22.71 -10.55
N ALA A 24 6.44 -21.49 -11.10
CA ALA A 24 7.64 -20.66 -11.26
C ALA A 24 8.27 -20.35 -9.90
N ILE A 25 7.49 -19.85 -8.95
CA ILE A 25 7.91 -19.54 -7.58
C ILE A 25 8.45 -20.79 -6.89
N ALA A 26 7.74 -21.92 -6.96
CA ALA A 26 8.21 -23.18 -6.37
C ALA A 26 9.54 -23.67 -6.98
N THR A 27 9.80 -23.36 -8.25
CA THR A 27 11.07 -23.69 -8.92
C THR A 27 12.19 -22.74 -8.49
N LEU A 28 11.92 -21.43 -8.49
CA LEU A 28 12.87 -20.40 -8.09
C LEU A 28 13.23 -20.48 -6.61
N ALA A 29 12.27 -20.75 -5.74
CA ALA A 29 12.48 -20.97 -4.31
C ALA A 29 13.36 -22.21 -4.04
N LYS A 30 13.25 -23.27 -4.85
CA LYS A 30 14.15 -24.44 -4.76
C LYS A 30 15.56 -24.12 -5.24
N LEU A 31 15.69 -23.28 -6.27
CA LEU A 31 16.98 -22.83 -6.77
C LEU A 31 17.66 -21.88 -5.78
N ASP A 32 16.85 -21.03 -5.13
CA ASP A 32 17.21 -20.14 -4.04
C ASP A 32 18.31 -19.13 -4.43
N ARG A 33 18.17 -18.49 -5.59
CA ARG A 33 19.12 -17.52 -6.14
C ARG A 33 18.43 -16.25 -6.62
N PRO A 34 19.13 -15.10 -6.70
CA PRO A 34 18.57 -13.87 -7.22
C PRO A 34 18.13 -14.09 -8.66
N TYR A 35 16.91 -13.65 -8.97
CA TYR A 35 16.26 -13.84 -10.26
C TYR A 35 16.03 -12.48 -10.91
N LEU A 36 16.85 -12.18 -11.92
CA LEU A 36 16.76 -10.95 -12.71
C LEU A 36 16.04 -11.26 -14.02
N CYS A 37 15.19 -10.37 -14.49
CA CYS A 37 14.53 -10.52 -15.80
C CYS A 37 14.79 -9.29 -16.67
N ALA A 38 15.70 -9.45 -17.62
CA ALA A 38 16.01 -8.41 -18.59
C ALA A 38 15.04 -8.46 -19.78
N VAL A 39 14.75 -7.29 -20.35
CA VAL A 39 13.69 -7.14 -21.36
C VAL A 39 14.32 -6.96 -22.75
N PRO A 40 14.03 -7.86 -23.71
CA PRO A 40 14.36 -7.62 -25.11
C PRO A 40 13.34 -6.68 -25.75
N LEU A 41 13.81 -5.71 -26.55
CA LEU A 41 12.93 -4.89 -27.38
C LEU A 41 12.43 -5.71 -28.57
N VAL A 42 11.27 -6.33 -28.40
CA VAL A 42 10.64 -7.22 -29.41
C VAL A 42 9.64 -6.46 -30.28
N PHE A 43 8.88 -5.54 -29.68
CA PHE A 43 7.75 -4.86 -30.32
C PHE A 43 8.06 -3.43 -30.76
N GLN A 44 9.19 -2.88 -30.30
CA GLN A 44 9.68 -1.56 -30.66
C GLN A 44 11.13 -1.64 -31.11
N SER A 45 11.53 -0.75 -32.01
CA SER A 45 12.93 -0.59 -32.37
C SER A 45 13.72 0.09 -31.25
N PHE A 46 15.04 -0.02 -31.30
CA PHE A 46 15.90 0.71 -30.39
C PHE A 46 15.68 2.23 -30.48
N GLU A 47 15.56 2.77 -31.70
CA GLU A 47 15.38 4.20 -31.94
C GLU A 47 14.00 4.70 -31.44
N GLU A 48 12.97 3.86 -31.52
CA GLU A 48 11.65 4.15 -30.93
C GLU A 48 11.73 4.20 -29.41
N TRP A 49 12.40 3.22 -28.78
CA TRP A 49 12.61 3.21 -27.34
C TRP A 49 13.42 4.41 -26.87
N GLU A 50 14.52 4.74 -27.55
CA GLU A 50 15.41 5.84 -27.20
C GLU A 50 14.67 7.19 -27.21
N LYS A 51 13.86 7.44 -28.24
CA LYS A 51 13.05 8.67 -28.38
C LYS A 51 11.81 8.71 -27.49
N SER A 52 11.36 7.56 -26.98
CA SER A 52 10.14 7.45 -26.16
C SER A 52 10.35 8.01 -24.75
N GLU A 53 9.52 8.97 -24.33
CA GLU A 53 9.49 9.43 -22.93
C GLU A 53 8.93 8.34 -21.99
N LEU A 54 8.08 7.44 -22.49
CA LEU A 54 7.54 6.31 -21.73
C LEU A 54 8.62 5.25 -21.47
N GLY A 55 9.55 5.07 -22.41
CA GLY A 55 10.45 3.91 -22.45
C GLY A 55 9.79 2.73 -23.15
N LEU A 56 9.45 1.67 -22.43
CA LEU A 56 8.82 0.49 -23.03
C LEU A 56 7.38 0.76 -23.52
N HIS A 57 7.03 0.16 -24.65
CA HIS A 57 5.65 0.15 -25.14
C HIS A 57 4.71 -0.56 -24.13
N PRO A 58 3.47 -0.06 -23.90
CA PRO A 58 2.48 -0.64 -22.96
C PRO A 58 2.35 -2.17 -22.96
N ILE A 59 2.27 -2.76 -24.15
CA ILE A 59 2.13 -4.21 -24.34
C ILE A 59 3.38 -4.95 -23.81
N GLN A 60 4.57 -4.36 -23.98
CA GLN A 60 5.81 -4.92 -23.44
C GLN A 60 5.87 -4.80 -21.93
N VAL A 61 5.38 -3.72 -21.36
CA VAL A 61 5.32 -3.55 -19.89
C VAL A 61 4.46 -4.65 -19.28
N ALA A 62 3.25 -4.86 -19.80
CA ALA A 62 2.35 -5.89 -19.30
C ALA A 62 2.98 -7.30 -19.39
N LEU A 63 3.53 -7.66 -20.57
CA LEU A 63 4.00 -9.02 -20.82
C LEU A 63 5.40 -9.32 -20.28
N GLN A 64 6.31 -8.34 -20.35
CA GLN A 64 7.74 -8.53 -20.12
C GLN A 64 8.25 -7.91 -18.81
N VAL A 65 7.42 -7.13 -18.12
CA VAL A 65 7.77 -6.53 -16.83
C VAL A 65 6.79 -7.00 -15.75
N SER A 66 5.49 -6.76 -15.91
CA SER A 66 4.50 -7.09 -14.86
C SER A 66 4.41 -8.60 -14.57
N LEU A 67 4.44 -9.46 -15.59
CA LEU A 67 4.37 -10.92 -15.37
C LEU A 67 5.62 -11.49 -14.69
N PRO A 68 6.86 -11.16 -15.11
CA PRO A 68 8.05 -11.55 -14.36
C PRO A 68 8.10 -10.99 -12.93
N GLU A 69 7.55 -9.81 -12.66
CA GLU A 69 7.46 -9.28 -11.28
C GLU A 69 6.68 -10.23 -10.35
N ILE A 70 5.65 -10.92 -10.85
CA ILE A 70 4.87 -11.93 -10.10
C ILE A 70 5.71 -13.19 -9.81
N ASP A 71 6.63 -13.55 -10.70
CA ASP A 71 7.64 -14.59 -10.43
C ASP A 71 8.75 -14.10 -9.48
N GLY A 72 8.67 -12.87 -8.95
CA GLY A 72 9.68 -12.29 -8.08
C GLY A 72 10.91 -11.79 -8.81
N ALA A 73 10.82 -11.57 -10.13
CA ALA A 73 11.91 -10.96 -10.88
C ALA A 73 12.15 -9.52 -10.42
N ILE A 74 13.41 -9.11 -10.54
CA ILE A 74 13.87 -7.75 -10.36
C ILE A 74 14.60 -7.26 -11.63
N GLU A 75 14.77 -5.95 -11.73
CA GLU A 75 15.64 -5.28 -12.70
C GLU A 75 15.24 -5.48 -14.18
N PRO A 76 14.15 -4.82 -14.66
CA PRO A 76 13.71 -4.88 -16.05
C PRO A 76 14.61 -4.05 -16.99
N ILE A 77 15.91 -4.37 -17.02
CA ILE A 77 16.91 -3.69 -17.83
C ILE A 77 16.78 -4.13 -19.29
N ILE A 78 16.81 -3.16 -20.19
CA ILE A 78 16.87 -3.43 -21.64
C ILE A 78 18.27 -3.87 -22.00
N TYR A 79 18.47 -4.97 -22.73
CA TYR A 79 19.82 -5.43 -23.12
C TYR A 79 20.05 -5.46 -24.65
N GLY A 80 18.98 -5.46 -25.43
CA GLY A 80 19.08 -5.54 -26.88
C GLY A 80 17.73 -5.35 -27.55
N GLY A 81 17.78 -5.03 -28.84
CA GLY A 81 16.60 -4.67 -29.61
C GLY A 81 16.82 -4.77 -31.10
N ARG A 82 15.78 -4.50 -31.89
CA ARG A 82 15.88 -4.45 -33.36
C ARG A 82 16.24 -3.03 -33.82
N GLU A 83 17.17 -2.93 -34.75
CA GLU A 83 17.39 -1.68 -35.49
C GLU A 83 16.22 -1.42 -36.45
N ALA A 84 15.74 -0.18 -36.52
CA ALA A 84 14.66 0.19 -37.44
C ALA A 84 15.03 -0.02 -38.92
N ALA A 85 16.28 0.27 -39.29
CA ALA A 85 16.72 0.26 -40.69
C ALA A 85 16.91 -1.16 -41.25
N THR A 86 17.42 -2.09 -40.44
CA THR A 86 17.84 -3.42 -40.90
C THR A 86 16.97 -4.56 -40.35
N GLY A 87 16.20 -4.30 -39.29
CA GLY A 87 15.47 -5.33 -38.53
C GLY A 87 16.37 -6.31 -37.77
N ARG A 88 17.70 -6.11 -37.80
CA ARG A 88 18.65 -6.98 -37.10
C ARG A 88 18.57 -6.74 -35.61
N SER A 89 18.65 -7.81 -34.83
CA SER A 89 18.77 -7.72 -33.38
C SER A 89 20.20 -7.35 -33.02
N VAL A 90 20.37 -6.21 -32.33
CA VAL A 90 21.65 -5.68 -31.90
C VAL A 90 21.69 -5.59 -30.36
N PRO A 91 22.83 -5.94 -29.73
CA PRO A 91 23.02 -5.70 -28.31
C PRO A 91 23.31 -4.23 -28.04
N LEU A 92 22.89 -3.75 -26.87
CA LEU A 92 23.26 -2.43 -26.36
C LEU A 92 24.41 -2.60 -25.38
N ALA A 93 25.61 -2.19 -25.78
CA ALA A 93 26.85 -2.51 -25.05
C ALA A 93 26.82 -2.01 -23.60
N ASP A 94 26.46 -0.74 -23.40
CA ASP A 94 26.32 -0.10 -22.08
C ASP A 94 25.34 -0.88 -21.18
N ARG A 95 24.23 -1.32 -21.76
CA ARG A 95 23.21 -2.03 -20.99
C ARG A 95 23.57 -3.47 -20.66
N VAL A 96 24.24 -4.15 -21.59
CA VAL A 96 24.76 -5.50 -21.38
C VAL A 96 25.83 -5.47 -20.29
N GLU A 97 26.71 -4.46 -20.30
CA GLU A 97 27.72 -4.25 -19.25
C GLU A 97 27.05 -4.04 -17.89
N LEU A 98 26.11 -3.09 -17.77
CA LEU A 98 25.43 -2.83 -16.51
C LEU A 98 24.66 -4.06 -15.99
N LEU A 99 23.93 -4.77 -16.87
CA LEU A 99 23.22 -6.00 -16.50
C LEU A 99 24.19 -7.10 -16.00
N ALA A 100 25.33 -7.25 -16.65
CA ALA A 100 26.35 -8.21 -16.23
C ALA A 100 26.97 -7.83 -14.89
N GLU A 101 27.31 -6.55 -14.69
CA GLU A 101 27.87 -6.04 -13.43
C GLU A 101 26.89 -6.20 -12.27
N ARG A 102 25.60 -5.89 -12.46
CA ARG A 102 24.56 -6.10 -11.45
C ARG A 102 24.37 -7.59 -11.14
N GLY A 103 24.34 -8.45 -12.16
CA GLY A 103 24.30 -9.90 -11.98
C GLY A 103 25.49 -10.44 -11.17
N LEU A 104 26.68 -9.86 -11.37
CA LEU A 104 27.88 -10.17 -10.59
C LEU A 104 27.82 -9.63 -9.16
N LYS A 105 27.26 -8.43 -8.93
CA LYS A 105 27.07 -7.86 -7.59
C LYS A 105 26.09 -8.71 -6.76
N TRP A 106 24.98 -9.15 -7.34
CA TRP A 106 24.07 -10.10 -6.71
C TRP A 106 24.75 -11.45 -6.41
N ALA A 107 25.57 -11.97 -7.33
CA ALA A 107 26.36 -13.18 -7.06
C ALA A 107 27.42 -12.95 -5.97
N ASN A 108 27.98 -11.75 -5.87
CA ASN A 108 28.96 -11.40 -4.84
C ASN A 108 28.35 -11.39 -3.44
N LEU A 109 27.10 -10.93 -3.27
CA LEU A 109 26.37 -11.02 -1.99
C LEU A 109 26.31 -12.46 -1.46
N ARG A 110 26.21 -13.45 -2.35
CA ARG A 110 26.22 -14.87 -1.98
C ARG A 110 27.60 -15.37 -1.54
N ARG A 111 28.67 -14.86 -2.15
CA ARG A 111 30.04 -15.37 -1.99
C ARG A 111 30.82 -14.69 -0.87
N LYS A 112 30.55 -13.41 -0.63
CA LYS A 112 31.24 -12.61 0.38
C LYS A 112 30.82 -13.07 1.78
N GLU A 113 31.78 -13.18 2.70
CA GLU A 113 31.47 -13.53 4.09
C GLU A 113 30.72 -12.38 4.78
N ASN A 114 29.77 -12.70 5.66
CA ASN A 114 28.91 -11.70 6.31
C ASN A 114 29.70 -10.60 7.03
N LYS A 115 30.81 -10.96 7.70
CA LYS A 115 31.69 -9.99 8.38
C LYS A 115 32.28 -8.92 7.45
N ASP A 116 32.45 -9.25 6.16
CA ASP A 116 33.07 -8.36 5.16
C ASP A 116 32.03 -7.62 4.30
N LYS A 117 30.74 -7.99 4.41
CA LYS A 117 29.65 -7.35 3.67
C LYS A 117 29.38 -5.96 4.21
N LYS A 118 29.33 -4.99 3.29
CA LYS A 118 29.03 -3.59 3.58
C LYS A 118 27.62 -3.23 3.16
N LEU A 119 26.82 -2.74 4.12
CA LEU A 119 25.46 -2.30 3.89
C LEU A 119 25.35 -0.78 4.06
N ALA A 120 24.88 -0.09 3.02
CA ALA A 120 24.43 1.29 3.15
C ALA A 120 22.94 1.32 3.48
N VAL A 121 22.53 2.04 4.52
CA VAL A 121 21.15 2.29 4.90
C VAL A 121 20.85 3.75 4.58
N THR A 122 19.91 3.99 3.67
CA THR A 122 19.53 5.33 3.22
C THR A 122 18.23 5.76 3.88
N VAL A 123 18.27 6.88 4.59
CA VAL A 123 17.14 7.49 5.29
C VAL A 123 16.70 8.76 4.58
N PHE A 124 15.39 8.99 4.48
CA PHE A 124 14.84 10.16 3.81
C PHE A 124 14.54 11.31 4.79
N SER A 125 14.76 12.55 4.33
CA SER A 125 14.44 13.77 5.06
C SER A 125 13.29 14.49 4.37
N PHE A 126 12.05 14.07 4.66
CA PHE A 126 10.86 14.66 4.04
C PHE A 126 9.71 14.88 5.04
N PRO A 127 9.10 16.08 5.12
CA PRO A 127 9.45 17.31 4.41
C PRO A 127 10.79 17.94 4.86
N PRO A 128 11.56 18.58 3.95
CA PRO A 128 12.93 19.07 4.18
C PRO A 128 13.13 20.03 5.37
N ASP A 129 12.09 20.79 5.75
CA ASP A 129 12.24 21.96 6.65
C ASP A 129 11.66 21.76 8.06
N LYS A 130 11.23 20.54 8.40
CA LYS A 130 10.59 20.26 9.71
C LYS A 130 11.48 19.52 10.71
N GLY A 131 12.76 19.30 10.41
CA GLY A 131 13.64 18.48 11.25
C GLY A 131 13.27 16.99 11.27
N ASN A 132 12.36 16.56 10.40
CA ASN A 132 11.83 15.20 10.34
C ASN A 132 12.70 14.32 9.42
N VAL A 133 13.85 13.88 9.92
CA VAL A 133 14.65 12.82 9.29
C VAL A 133 14.05 11.46 9.63
N GLY A 134 13.99 10.54 8.67
CA GLY A 134 13.49 9.19 8.90
C GLY A 134 11.98 9.08 8.91
N THR A 135 11.31 9.80 8.02
CA THR A 135 9.88 9.64 7.80
C THR A 135 9.62 8.56 6.74
N ALA A 136 8.79 7.60 7.11
CA ALA A 136 8.27 6.58 6.23
C ALA A 136 6.81 6.30 6.63
N ALA A 137 5.96 5.93 5.66
CA ALA A 137 4.53 5.72 5.91
C ALA A 137 4.32 4.70 7.03
N TYR A 138 3.83 5.18 8.18
CA TYR A 138 3.54 4.39 9.37
C TYR A 138 4.71 3.53 9.87
N LEU A 139 5.96 3.95 9.68
CA LEU A 139 7.14 3.19 10.10
C LEU A 139 8.00 4.00 11.08
N ASP A 140 8.40 3.36 12.17
CA ASP A 140 9.43 3.86 13.08
C ASP A 140 10.79 3.52 12.50
N VAL A 141 11.33 4.45 11.70
CA VAL A 141 12.54 4.21 10.90
C VAL A 141 13.75 3.90 11.79
N PHE A 142 14.01 4.67 12.84
CA PHE A 142 15.22 4.47 13.65
C PHE A 142 15.15 3.23 14.55
N ASN A 143 13.99 2.90 15.11
CA ASN A 143 13.84 1.60 15.79
C ASN A 143 13.98 0.43 14.80
N SER A 144 13.45 0.57 13.58
CA SER A 144 13.60 -0.43 12.52
C SER A 144 15.06 -0.60 12.09
N ILE A 145 15.82 0.50 11.94
CA ILE A 145 17.25 0.45 11.64
C ILE A 145 18.01 -0.27 12.76
N ARG A 146 17.70 0.04 14.02
CA ARG A 146 18.31 -0.66 15.17
C ARG A 146 17.98 -2.15 15.14
N ALA A 147 16.74 -2.53 14.86
CA ALA A 147 16.33 -3.94 14.73
C ALA A 147 17.12 -4.65 13.62
N VAL A 148 17.31 -3.98 12.47
CA VAL A 148 18.17 -4.47 11.38
C VAL A 148 19.61 -4.65 11.86
N MET A 149 20.22 -3.65 12.51
CA MET A 149 21.61 -3.76 13.01
C MET A 149 21.78 -4.92 14.00
N VAL A 150 20.83 -5.09 14.93
CA VAL A 150 20.84 -6.20 15.89
C VAL A 150 20.72 -7.54 15.17
N GLN A 151 19.86 -7.66 14.17
CA GLN A 151 19.76 -8.88 13.39
C GLN A 151 21.04 -9.17 12.61
N LEU A 152 21.61 -8.17 11.94
CA LEU A 152 22.86 -8.31 11.20
C LEU A 152 24.02 -8.74 12.10
N GLN A 153 24.11 -8.22 13.33
CA GLN A 153 25.11 -8.67 14.30
C GLN A 153 24.95 -10.15 14.65
N LYS A 154 23.71 -10.63 14.84
CA LYS A 154 23.43 -12.06 15.11
C LYS A 154 23.84 -12.95 13.93
N GLU A 155 23.68 -12.46 12.71
CA GLU A 155 24.09 -13.15 11.47
C GLU A 155 25.61 -13.03 11.17
N GLY A 156 26.37 -12.36 12.04
CA GLY A 156 27.83 -12.25 11.95
C GLY A 156 28.36 -11.14 11.05
N TYR A 157 27.56 -10.11 10.76
CA TYR A 157 28.03 -8.89 10.12
C TYR A 157 28.82 -8.03 11.11
N ASP A 158 29.82 -7.30 10.61
CA ASP A 158 30.49 -6.26 11.38
C ASP A 158 29.63 -4.99 11.40
N VAL A 159 28.93 -4.76 12.50
CA VAL A 159 28.08 -3.59 12.70
C VAL A 159 28.65 -2.63 13.75
N GLY A 160 29.90 -2.81 14.17
CA GLY A 160 30.51 -2.03 15.25
C GLY A 160 29.75 -2.12 16.59
N GLU A 161 29.80 -1.04 17.36
CA GLU A 161 29.03 -0.88 18.60
C GLU A 161 27.63 -0.35 18.27
N ILE A 162 26.60 -1.16 18.57
CA ILE A 162 25.20 -0.78 18.34
C ILE A 162 24.74 0.08 19.53
N PRO A 163 24.20 1.28 19.30
CA PRO A 163 23.64 2.10 20.37
C PRO A 163 22.48 1.40 21.11
N GLU A 164 22.32 1.68 22.41
CA GLU A 164 21.32 1.00 23.24
C GLU A 164 19.90 1.40 22.83
N THR A 165 19.72 2.66 22.43
CA THR A 165 18.43 3.26 22.07
C THR A 165 18.44 3.83 20.65
N SER A 166 17.26 3.88 20.00
CA SER A 166 17.11 4.53 18.69
C SER A 166 17.40 6.04 18.75
N LYS A 167 17.17 6.67 19.91
CA LYS A 167 17.51 8.07 20.15
C LYS A 167 19.02 8.34 20.01
N GLU A 168 19.87 7.45 20.51
CA GLU A 168 21.32 7.60 20.33
C GLU A 168 21.73 7.51 18.85
N ILE A 169 21.07 6.66 18.05
CA ILE A 169 21.29 6.61 16.60
C ILE A 169 20.92 7.96 15.97
N VAL A 170 19.76 8.51 16.35
CA VAL A 170 19.32 9.85 15.90
C VAL A 170 20.35 10.90 16.29
N ASP A 171 20.78 10.96 17.55
CA ASP A 171 21.73 11.96 18.05
C ASP A 171 23.13 11.85 17.39
N MET A 172 23.52 10.65 16.92
CA MET A 172 24.76 10.45 16.16
C MET A 172 24.64 10.84 14.67
N VAL A 173 23.43 10.83 14.11
CA VAL A 173 23.17 11.23 12.72
C VAL A 173 22.77 12.71 12.61
N LEU A 174 22.09 13.23 13.64
CA LEU A 174 21.62 14.59 13.82
C LEU A 174 22.24 15.20 15.08
N ASN A 175 23.19 16.12 14.90
CA ASN A 175 23.72 16.91 16.00
C ASN A 175 22.62 17.83 16.54
N ASP A 176 22.32 17.68 17.84
CA ASP A 176 21.31 18.44 18.57
C ASP A 176 19.92 18.46 17.92
N ALA A 177 19.36 17.26 17.68
CA ALA A 177 18.06 17.07 17.04
C ALA A 177 16.89 17.82 17.71
N GLU A 178 16.97 18.06 19.02
CA GLU A 178 15.95 18.79 19.80
C GLU A 178 16.19 20.31 19.85
N ALA A 179 17.22 20.80 19.14
CA ALA A 179 17.62 22.21 19.13
C ALA A 179 17.81 22.81 20.53
N LYS A 180 18.36 22.03 21.46
CA LYS A 180 18.48 22.45 22.87
C LYS A 180 19.56 23.51 23.08
N PHE A 181 20.60 23.49 22.24
CA PHE A 181 21.79 24.33 22.35
C PHE A 181 22.17 25.00 21.02
N ASP A 182 22.05 24.29 19.89
CA ASP A 182 22.35 24.72 18.52
C ASP A 182 21.21 24.37 17.55
N SER A 183 21.22 24.92 16.33
CA SER A 183 20.31 24.46 15.27
C SER A 183 20.63 23.00 14.89
N PRO A 184 19.62 22.14 14.68
CA PRO A 184 19.84 20.76 14.26
C PRO A 184 20.68 20.70 12.98
N ASN A 185 21.81 19.98 13.03
CA ASN A 185 22.72 19.84 11.90
C ASN A 185 23.05 18.36 11.66
N LEU A 186 23.06 17.93 10.40
CA LEU A 186 23.42 16.56 10.04
C LEU A 186 24.91 16.28 10.27
N ASN A 187 25.24 15.08 10.74
CA ASN A 187 26.63 14.64 10.87
C ASN A 187 27.26 14.49 9.48
N VAL A 188 28.40 15.15 9.26
CA VAL A 188 29.19 15.00 8.03
C VAL A 188 30.12 13.80 8.21
N GLU A 189 29.79 12.70 7.54
CA GLU A 189 30.64 11.50 7.56
C GLU A 189 31.82 11.64 6.60
N TYR A 190 31.59 12.28 5.46
CA TYR A 190 32.61 12.41 4.43
C TYR A 190 32.52 13.75 3.71
N ARG A 191 33.69 14.34 3.47
CA ARG A 191 33.88 15.54 2.63
C ARG A 191 34.58 15.10 1.37
N MET A 192 33.85 15.11 0.25
CA MET A 192 34.37 14.69 -1.05
C MET A 192 34.90 15.93 -1.78
N PRO A 193 36.22 16.02 -2.03
CA PRO A 193 36.79 17.09 -2.82
C PRO A 193 36.18 17.13 -4.23
N ILE A 194 35.99 18.33 -4.79
CA ILE A 194 35.40 18.51 -6.13
C ILE A 194 36.13 17.66 -7.18
N LYS A 195 37.46 17.61 -7.11
CA LYS A 195 38.26 16.82 -8.04
C LYS A 195 37.92 15.33 -7.98
N GLU A 196 37.75 14.78 -6.78
CA GLU A 196 37.36 13.38 -6.59
C GLU A 196 35.93 13.15 -7.07
N TYR A 197 35.02 14.09 -6.80
CA TYR A 197 33.65 14.03 -7.31
C TYR A 197 33.60 14.03 -8.85
N GLU A 198 34.34 14.91 -9.53
CA GLU A 198 34.42 14.97 -10.99
C GLU A 198 35.08 13.73 -11.60
N GLU A 199 36.05 13.12 -10.91
CA GLU A 199 36.71 11.89 -11.36
C GLU A 199 35.79 10.66 -11.22
N LEU A 200 34.99 10.59 -10.16
CA LEU A 200 34.15 9.43 -9.84
C LEU A 200 32.73 9.50 -10.41
N CYS A 201 32.20 10.70 -10.65
CA CYS A 201 30.86 10.92 -11.18
C CYS A 201 30.93 11.31 -12.68
N PRO A 202 30.59 10.41 -13.62
CA PRO A 202 30.77 10.68 -15.04
C PRO A 202 29.76 11.69 -15.63
N TYR A 203 28.67 11.97 -14.92
CA TYR A 203 27.57 12.82 -15.37
C TYR A 203 27.50 14.18 -14.67
N VAL A 204 28.59 14.64 -14.02
CA VAL A 204 28.65 15.96 -13.35
C VAL A 204 28.23 17.10 -14.28
N LYS A 205 28.70 17.07 -15.53
CA LYS A 205 28.41 18.11 -16.53
C LYS A 205 26.94 18.24 -16.86
N ASP A 206 26.20 17.13 -16.82
CA ASP A 206 24.76 17.13 -17.10
C ASP A 206 23.98 17.85 -15.99
N LEU A 207 24.55 17.96 -14.79
CA LEU A 207 23.93 18.63 -13.64
C LEU A 207 24.21 20.14 -13.65
N GLU A 208 25.27 20.59 -14.33
CA GLU A 208 25.70 21.99 -14.34
C GLU A 208 24.67 22.93 -14.97
N GLU A 209 23.86 22.42 -15.91
CA GLU A 209 22.80 23.21 -16.57
C GLU A 209 21.81 23.80 -15.56
N ASN A 210 21.46 23.01 -14.54
CA ASN A 210 20.48 23.41 -13.53
C ASN A 210 21.10 23.93 -12.24
N TRP A 211 22.31 23.46 -11.90
CA TRP A 211 22.90 23.67 -10.57
C TRP A 211 24.21 24.46 -10.59
N GLY A 212 24.70 24.84 -11.77
CA GLY A 212 26.01 25.46 -11.94
C GLY A 212 27.16 24.47 -11.73
N PRO A 213 28.43 24.92 -11.74
CA PRO A 213 29.56 24.04 -11.50
C PRO A 213 29.57 23.48 -10.07
N ALA A 214 30.14 22.29 -9.89
CA ALA A 214 30.40 21.71 -8.58
C ALA A 214 31.26 22.68 -7.73
N PRO A 215 31.00 22.83 -6.41
CA PRO A 215 30.15 21.97 -5.58
C PRO A 215 28.67 22.39 -5.50
N GLY A 216 28.26 23.42 -6.26
CA GLY A 216 26.91 23.98 -6.20
C GLY A 216 26.63 24.74 -4.89
N GLN A 217 25.36 24.77 -4.47
CA GLN A 217 24.91 25.50 -3.27
C GLN A 217 24.32 24.58 -2.18
N LEU A 218 24.02 23.33 -2.51
CA LEU A 218 23.35 22.37 -1.63
C LEU A 218 24.32 21.27 -1.21
N ASN A 219 24.33 20.93 0.07
CA ASN A 219 25.22 19.94 0.69
C ASN A 219 26.70 20.21 0.38
N THR A 220 27.14 21.43 0.63
CA THR A 220 28.54 21.86 0.48
C THR A 220 28.93 22.79 1.63
N ASP A 221 30.21 22.82 1.97
CA ASP A 221 30.81 23.83 2.84
C ASP A 221 31.43 25.00 2.04
N GLY A 222 31.18 25.03 0.73
CA GLY A 222 31.75 25.97 -0.23
C GLY A 222 33.02 25.48 -0.92
N GLN A 223 33.64 24.39 -0.45
CA GLN A 223 34.83 23.79 -1.06
C GLN A 223 34.61 22.33 -1.45
N ASP A 224 33.95 21.55 -0.60
CA ASP A 224 33.76 20.11 -0.77
C ASP A 224 32.27 19.75 -0.86
N MET A 225 31.97 18.58 -1.43
CA MET A 225 30.65 17.96 -1.33
C MET A 225 30.51 17.26 0.02
N LEU A 226 29.39 17.48 0.72
CA LEU A 226 29.11 16.90 2.03
C LEU A 226 28.22 15.67 1.91
N VAL A 227 28.70 14.55 2.44
CA VAL A 227 27.91 13.32 2.60
C VAL A 227 27.51 13.21 4.06
N PHE A 228 26.20 13.23 4.30
CA PHE A 228 25.62 13.16 5.63
C PHE A 228 25.30 11.73 6.04
N GLY A 229 25.65 11.37 7.28
CA GLY A 229 25.41 10.04 7.81
C GLY A 229 26.36 9.67 8.93
N LYS A 230 26.40 8.38 9.28
CA LYS A 230 27.32 7.82 10.28
C LYS A 230 27.67 6.37 9.97
N THR A 231 28.94 5.99 10.10
CA THR A 231 29.41 4.61 9.91
C THR A 231 29.50 3.85 11.24
N PHE A 232 29.04 2.60 11.24
CA PHE A 232 29.04 1.62 12.33
C PHE A 232 29.63 0.30 11.81
N GLY A 233 30.95 0.10 11.95
CA GLY A 233 31.63 -1.04 11.34
C GLY A 233 31.48 -1.02 9.81
N ASN A 234 30.84 -2.05 9.25
CA ASN A 234 30.51 -2.16 7.82
C ASN A 234 29.08 -1.71 7.48
N VAL A 235 28.36 -1.08 8.41
CA VAL A 235 27.04 -0.47 8.16
C VAL A 235 27.16 1.04 8.12
N PHE A 236 26.72 1.67 7.03
CA PHE A 236 26.65 3.13 6.92
C PHE A 236 25.19 3.57 6.98
N ILE A 237 24.82 4.44 7.91
CA ILE A 237 23.50 5.08 7.97
C ILE A 237 23.62 6.47 7.36
N GLY A 238 23.18 6.62 6.12
CA GLY A 238 23.25 7.87 5.38
C GLY A 238 21.91 8.59 5.29
N VAL A 239 21.96 9.91 5.35
CA VAL A 239 20.78 10.75 5.12
C VAL A 239 20.78 11.22 3.67
N GLN A 240 19.76 10.80 2.92
CA GLN A 240 19.60 11.19 1.55
C GLN A 240 19.40 12.72 1.47
N PRO A 241 20.15 13.42 0.60
CA PRO A 241 19.93 14.83 0.36
C PRO A 241 18.50 15.13 -0.11
N THR A 242 18.04 16.35 0.17
CA THR A 242 16.76 16.83 -0.33
C THR A 242 16.82 16.96 -1.85
N PHE A 243 15.68 17.03 -2.52
CA PHE A 243 15.69 17.15 -3.98
C PHE A 243 16.13 18.54 -4.48
N GLY A 244 16.17 19.54 -3.60
CA GLY A 244 16.42 20.94 -3.97
C GLY A 244 15.23 21.67 -4.59
N TYR A 245 14.07 21.01 -4.70
CA TYR A 245 12.78 21.63 -5.04
C TYR A 245 11.78 21.37 -3.91
N GLU A 246 11.02 22.40 -3.54
CA GLU A 246 10.00 22.31 -2.49
C GLU A 246 8.74 21.57 -3.00
N GLY A 247 8.21 20.66 -2.18
CA GLY A 247 6.94 19.97 -2.42
C GLY A 247 7.05 18.46 -2.65
N ASP A 248 5.99 17.87 -3.22
CA ASP A 248 5.82 16.42 -3.41
C ASP A 248 6.80 15.84 -4.47
N PRO A 249 7.66 14.84 -4.11
CA PRO A 249 8.58 14.18 -5.02
C PRO A 249 7.91 13.53 -6.24
N MET A 250 6.64 13.13 -6.16
CA MET A 250 5.94 12.56 -7.31
C MET A 250 5.79 13.54 -8.47
N ARG A 251 5.84 14.85 -8.21
CA ARG A 251 5.81 15.88 -9.28
C ARG A 251 6.99 15.74 -10.23
N LEU A 252 8.08 15.10 -9.80
CA LEU A 252 9.28 14.89 -10.60
C LEU A 252 9.07 13.90 -11.74
N LEU A 253 8.10 12.99 -11.60
CA LEU A 253 7.67 12.11 -12.69
C LEU A 253 7.17 12.89 -13.92
N PHE A 254 6.88 14.19 -13.77
CA PHE A 254 6.42 15.07 -14.85
C PHE A 254 7.42 16.17 -15.22
N SER A 255 8.49 16.34 -14.44
CA SER A 255 9.45 17.41 -14.67
C SER A 255 10.45 17.01 -15.75
N LYS A 256 10.45 17.76 -16.86
CA LYS A 256 11.37 17.52 -18.00
C LYS A 256 12.74 18.14 -17.80
N SER A 257 12.84 19.22 -17.03
CA SER A 257 14.08 19.99 -16.83
C SER A 257 14.74 19.74 -15.48
N ALA A 258 14.08 19.03 -14.56
CA ALA A 258 14.69 18.77 -13.26
C ALA A 258 15.84 17.77 -13.39
N SER A 259 16.82 17.92 -12.51
CA SER A 259 17.97 17.03 -12.36
C SER A 259 18.34 16.97 -10.88
N PRO A 260 18.97 15.88 -10.39
CA PRO A 260 19.52 15.86 -9.05
C PRO A 260 20.60 16.94 -8.91
N HIS A 261 20.64 17.63 -7.77
CA HIS A 261 21.75 18.53 -7.48
C HIS A 261 23.05 17.74 -7.19
N HIS A 262 24.20 18.41 -7.23
CA HIS A 262 25.50 17.75 -7.05
C HIS A 262 25.60 16.95 -5.74
N GLY A 263 25.08 17.47 -4.64
CA GLY A 263 25.07 16.79 -3.34
C GLY A 263 24.34 15.45 -3.37
N PHE A 264 23.23 15.37 -4.10
CA PHE A 264 22.49 14.13 -4.30
C PHE A 264 23.30 13.08 -5.08
N ALA A 265 23.95 13.50 -6.17
CA ALA A 265 24.83 12.63 -6.95
C ALA A 265 26.08 12.21 -6.17
N ALA A 266 26.65 13.12 -5.38
CA ALA A 266 27.82 12.85 -4.54
C ALA A 266 27.51 11.80 -3.46
N TYR A 267 26.31 11.81 -2.88
CA TYR A 267 25.85 10.79 -1.94
C TYR A 267 25.92 9.38 -2.54
N TYR A 268 25.32 9.17 -3.71
CA TYR A 268 25.34 7.85 -4.36
C TYR A 268 26.72 7.48 -4.92
N THR A 269 27.50 8.46 -5.37
CA THR A 269 28.90 8.26 -5.78
C THR A 269 29.74 7.76 -4.60
N TYR A 270 29.54 8.33 -3.41
CA TYR A 270 30.18 7.87 -2.18
C TYR A 270 29.78 6.43 -1.85
N LEU A 271 28.48 6.09 -1.90
CA LEU A 271 28.01 4.73 -1.63
C LEU A 271 28.68 3.70 -2.55
N GLU A 272 28.76 3.99 -3.85
CA GLU A 272 29.29 3.05 -4.84
C GLU A 272 30.81 2.95 -4.82
N LYS A 273 31.51 4.09 -4.89
CA LYS A 273 32.94 4.13 -5.22
C LYS A 273 33.85 4.29 -4.00
N ILE A 274 33.36 4.90 -2.92
CA ILE A 274 34.18 5.24 -1.74
C ILE A 274 33.88 4.30 -0.58
N PHE A 275 32.64 4.26 -0.11
CA PHE A 275 32.21 3.30 0.91
C PHE A 275 32.29 1.87 0.36
N GLY A 276 31.93 1.69 -0.91
CA GLY A 276 31.97 0.41 -1.61
C GLY A 276 30.88 -0.53 -1.09
N ALA A 277 29.64 -0.04 -1.03
CA ALA A 277 28.49 -0.82 -0.59
C ALA A 277 28.32 -2.10 -1.44
N ASP A 278 28.11 -3.23 -0.78
CA ASP A 278 27.70 -4.47 -1.47
C ASP A 278 26.19 -4.48 -1.73
N ALA A 279 25.41 -3.78 -0.90
CA ALA A 279 23.99 -3.52 -1.08
C ALA A 279 23.60 -2.19 -0.43
N VAL A 280 22.50 -1.61 -0.89
CA VAL A 280 21.85 -0.47 -0.23
C VAL A 280 20.44 -0.87 0.21
N LEU A 281 20.05 -0.45 1.41
CA LEU A 281 18.72 -0.60 1.98
C LEU A 281 18.08 0.78 2.14
N HIS A 282 16.96 1.01 1.48
CA HIS A 282 16.14 2.20 1.68
C HIS A 282 14.90 1.88 2.52
N PHE A 283 14.44 2.88 3.27
CA PHE A 283 13.23 2.80 4.08
C PHE A 283 12.17 3.77 3.59
N GLY A 284 10.98 3.28 3.24
CA GLY A 284 9.79 4.13 3.12
C GLY A 284 9.31 4.43 1.70
N THR A 285 8.21 5.17 1.64
CA THR A 285 7.33 5.32 0.47
C THR A 285 7.67 6.47 -0.46
N HIS A 286 8.64 7.33 -0.12
CA HIS A 286 8.94 8.53 -0.91
C HIS A 286 10.42 8.70 -1.20
N GLY A 287 11.08 7.59 -1.54
CA GLY A 287 12.47 7.64 -1.97
C GLY A 287 12.62 8.48 -3.22
N SER A 288 13.32 9.60 -3.12
CA SER A 288 13.44 10.54 -4.25
C SER A 288 14.16 9.93 -5.47
N LEU A 289 14.97 8.88 -5.26
CA LEU A 289 15.74 8.20 -6.30
C LEU A 289 14.86 7.64 -7.44
N GLU A 290 13.76 6.96 -7.12
CA GLU A 290 12.91 6.34 -8.14
C GLU A 290 12.10 7.38 -8.92
N PHE A 291 11.77 8.50 -8.30
CA PHE A 291 11.01 9.59 -8.92
C PHE A 291 11.89 10.55 -9.74
N MET A 292 13.21 10.36 -9.74
CA MET A 292 14.14 11.19 -10.52
C MET A 292 13.79 11.14 -12.01
N PRO A 293 13.96 12.24 -12.76
CA PRO A 293 13.63 12.31 -14.18
C PRO A 293 14.29 11.22 -15.03
N GLY A 294 13.52 10.67 -15.96
CA GLY A 294 13.89 9.53 -16.80
C GLY A 294 12.66 8.80 -17.33
N LYS A 295 12.87 7.81 -18.22
CA LYS A 295 11.82 6.95 -18.80
C LYS A 295 11.00 6.27 -17.71
N GLN A 296 9.73 5.92 -17.94
CA GLN A 296 8.86 5.31 -16.91
C GLN A 296 9.29 3.90 -16.53
N VAL A 297 9.67 3.10 -17.53
CA VAL A 297 10.12 1.72 -17.37
C VAL A 297 11.07 1.35 -18.51
N GLY A 298 12.04 0.48 -18.22
CA GLY A 298 13.14 0.18 -19.14
C GLY A 298 14.06 1.39 -19.29
N MET A 299 14.74 1.74 -18.19
CA MET A 299 15.62 2.92 -18.13
C MET A 299 16.71 2.87 -19.20
N ALA A 300 17.06 4.04 -19.72
CA ALA A 300 18.25 4.24 -20.54
C ALA A 300 19.42 4.72 -19.68
N GLY A 301 20.65 4.60 -20.18
CA GLY A 301 21.85 5.12 -19.50
C GLY A 301 21.87 6.64 -19.33
N THR A 302 20.88 7.37 -19.86
CA THR A 302 20.64 8.80 -19.64
C THR A 302 19.69 9.11 -18.48
N CYS A 303 18.98 8.10 -17.95
CA CYS A 303 18.01 8.27 -16.88
C CYS A 303 18.74 8.41 -15.53
N TYR A 304 18.35 9.40 -14.72
CA TYR A 304 19.00 9.63 -13.43
C TYR A 304 18.88 8.47 -12.44
N PRO A 305 17.71 7.80 -12.26
CA PRO A 305 17.62 6.64 -11.38
C PRO A 305 18.68 5.56 -11.69
N ASP A 306 18.88 5.29 -12.98
CA ASP A 306 19.85 4.30 -13.50
C ASP A 306 21.29 4.71 -13.19
N ARG A 307 21.65 5.98 -13.47
CA ARG A 307 22.99 6.53 -13.24
C ARG A 307 23.36 6.66 -11.77
N LEU A 308 22.39 6.97 -10.92
CA LEU A 308 22.60 7.21 -9.49
C LEU A 308 22.83 5.89 -8.74
N ILE A 309 21.92 4.92 -8.89
CA ILE A 309 22.06 3.62 -8.21
C ILE A 309 23.10 2.71 -8.87
N ASN A 310 23.27 2.89 -10.18
CA ASN A 310 24.21 2.19 -11.05
C ASN A 310 24.23 0.67 -10.79
N THR A 311 25.31 0.13 -10.24
CA THR A 311 25.53 -1.32 -10.11
C THR A 311 25.09 -1.90 -8.77
N ILE A 312 24.74 -1.08 -7.77
CA ILE A 312 24.50 -1.54 -6.40
C ILE A 312 23.17 -2.30 -6.32
N PRO A 313 23.15 -3.53 -5.77
CA PRO A 313 21.91 -4.21 -5.38
C PRO A 313 21.08 -3.32 -4.44
N ASN A 314 19.87 -3.02 -4.87
CA ASN A 314 19.00 -2.08 -4.20
C ASN A 314 17.88 -2.83 -3.48
N LEU A 315 17.80 -2.69 -2.16
CA LEU A 315 16.81 -3.32 -1.30
C LEU A 315 15.95 -2.23 -0.68
N TYR A 316 14.66 -2.50 -0.56
CA TYR A 316 13.73 -1.52 0.01
C TYR A 316 12.78 -2.21 0.98
N TYR A 317 12.54 -1.56 2.12
CA TYR A 317 11.35 -1.84 2.93
C TYR A 317 10.20 -0.94 2.49
N TYR A 318 9.14 -1.55 1.95
CA TYR A 318 7.90 -0.88 1.54
C TYR A 318 6.70 -1.39 2.33
N ALA A 319 5.73 -0.53 2.61
CA ALA A 319 4.48 -0.94 3.23
C ALA A 319 3.73 -1.91 2.30
N ALA A 320 3.25 -3.03 2.85
CA ALA A 320 2.51 -4.05 2.09
C ALA A 320 1.27 -3.47 1.38
N ASN A 321 0.71 -2.39 1.90
CA ASN A 321 -0.43 -1.68 1.35
C ASN A 321 -0.08 -0.58 0.32
N ASN A 322 1.18 -0.48 -0.12
CA ASN A 322 1.58 0.47 -1.16
C ASN A 322 2.27 -0.23 -2.35
N PRO A 323 1.55 -1.12 -3.06
CA PRO A 323 2.11 -1.85 -4.19
C PRO A 323 2.50 -0.94 -5.37
N SER A 324 1.79 0.17 -5.56
CA SER A 324 1.97 1.01 -6.73
C SER A 324 3.33 1.72 -6.74
N GLU A 325 3.72 2.33 -5.62
CA GLU A 325 5.01 3.02 -5.52
C GLU A 325 6.17 2.02 -5.44
N ALA A 326 6.00 0.91 -4.72
CA ALA A 326 6.99 -0.17 -4.73
C ALA A 326 7.28 -0.66 -6.16
N THR A 327 6.25 -0.75 -7.01
CA THR A 327 6.43 -1.13 -8.42
C THR A 327 7.22 -0.07 -9.20
N ILE A 328 7.07 1.23 -8.89
CA ILE A 328 7.91 2.29 -9.47
C ILE A 328 9.37 2.12 -9.03
N ALA A 329 9.63 1.86 -7.75
CA ALA A 329 10.97 1.56 -7.25
C ALA A 329 11.59 0.36 -7.99
N LYS A 330 10.84 -0.75 -8.16
CA LYS A 330 11.31 -1.92 -8.91
C LYS A 330 11.74 -1.58 -10.33
N ARG A 331 10.92 -0.79 -11.03
CA ARG A 331 11.07 -0.51 -12.47
C ARG A 331 12.10 0.59 -12.76
N ARG A 332 12.30 1.53 -11.85
CA ARG A 332 13.15 2.71 -12.05
C ARG A 332 14.47 2.65 -11.28
N SER A 333 14.48 2.10 -10.07
CA SER A 333 15.68 2.03 -9.21
C SER A 333 16.21 0.61 -8.98
N TYR A 334 15.66 -0.39 -9.68
CA TYR A 334 16.10 -1.78 -9.62
C TYR A 334 15.97 -2.42 -8.24
N SER A 335 14.97 -1.98 -7.46
CA SER A 335 14.82 -2.44 -6.08
C SER A 335 14.20 -3.84 -5.98
N ALA A 336 14.61 -4.59 -4.95
CA ALA A 336 13.83 -5.67 -4.38
C ALA A 336 13.02 -5.12 -3.20
N THR A 337 11.70 -5.11 -3.30
CA THR A 337 10.82 -4.41 -2.35
C THR A 337 10.25 -5.40 -1.34
N ILE A 338 10.90 -5.51 -0.19
CA ILE A 338 10.50 -6.35 0.93
C ILE A 338 9.33 -5.65 1.64
N SER A 339 8.17 -6.31 1.68
CA SER A 339 6.97 -5.78 2.32
C SER A 339 7.12 -5.76 3.84
N TYR A 340 6.70 -4.69 4.51
CA TYR A 340 6.44 -4.66 5.96
C TYR A 340 4.95 -4.37 6.26
N LEU A 341 4.49 -4.74 7.45
CA LEU A 341 3.10 -4.55 7.86
C LEU A 341 2.87 -3.11 8.34
N THR A 342 1.73 -2.51 7.99
CA THR A 342 1.33 -1.27 8.67
C THR A 342 0.95 -1.56 10.12
N PRO A 343 1.02 -0.58 11.04
CA PRO A 343 0.62 -0.76 12.43
C PRO A 343 -0.76 -1.42 12.54
N PRO A 344 -0.98 -2.21 13.61
CA PRO A 344 -2.29 -2.75 13.91
C PRO A 344 -3.30 -1.61 13.87
N ALA A 345 -4.40 -1.88 13.17
CA ALA A 345 -5.41 -0.87 12.98
C ALA A 345 -6.36 -0.94 14.18
N GLU A 346 -6.64 0.19 14.81
CA GLU A 346 -7.57 0.29 15.94
C GLU A 346 -8.81 1.07 15.54
N ASN A 347 -9.91 0.85 16.25
CA ASN A 347 -11.08 1.70 16.15
C ASN A 347 -10.75 3.07 16.75
N ALA A 348 -11.05 4.16 16.04
CA ALA A 348 -10.73 5.51 16.49
C ALA A 348 -11.35 5.86 17.85
N GLY A 349 -12.49 5.23 18.19
CA GLY A 349 -13.17 5.44 19.46
C GLY A 349 -13.86 6.80 19.55
N LEU A 350 -14.52 7.06 20.68
CA LEU A 350 -15.07 8.37 21.02
C LEU A 350 -14.26 9.03 22.13
N TYR A 351 -14.06 10.35 22.01
CA TYR A 351 -13.31 11.14 23.00
C TYR A 351 -13.98 12.47 23.31
N LYS A 352 -13.79 12.96 24.55
CA LYS A 352 -14.29 14.25 25.03
C LYS A 352 -15.79 14.42 24.74
N GLY A 353 -16.18 15.53 24.09
CA GLY A 353 -17.58 15.84 23.77
C GLY A 353 -18.29 14.75 22.95
N LEU A 354 -17.59 14.05 22.04
CA LEU A 354 -18.21 12.96 21.27
C LEU A 354 -18.63 11.78 22.16
N LYS A 355 -17.83 11.47 23.19
CA LYS A 355 -18.15 10.44 24.17
C LYS A 355 -19.37 10.85 25.02
N GLU A 356 -19.40 12.11 25.47
CA GLU A 356 -20.54 12.65 26.21
C GLU A 356 -21.83 12.60 25.37
N THR A 357 -21.77 12.96 24.08
CA THR A 357 -22.91 12.83 23.16
C THR A 357 -23.37 11.38 23.04
N GLY A 358 -22.45 10.42 22.95
CA GLY A 358 -22.78 8.98 22.91
C GLY A 358 -23.47 8.48 24.19
N GLU A 359 -23.08 8.98 25.36
CA GLU A 359 -23.73 8.68 26.65
C GLU A 359 -25.16 9.26 26.71
N LEU A 360 -25.38 10.47 26.17
CA LEU A 360 -26.70 11.07 26.06
C LEU A 360 -27.62 10.27 25.11
N VAL A 361 -27.10 9.87 23.95
CA VAL A 361 -27.81 9.00 22.99
C VAL A 361 -28.19 7.67 23.65
N SER A 362 -27.27 7.06 24.40
CA SER A 362 -27.55 5.82 25.13
C SER A 362 -28.66 6.01 26.19
N SER A 363 -28.64 7.15 26.88
CA SER A 363 -29.64 7.52 27.90
C SER A 363 -31.03 7.77 27.31
N TYR A 364 -31.12 8.17 26.04
CA TYR A 364 -32.39 8.38 25.35
C TYR A 364 -33.27 7.13 25.35
N LYS A 365 -32.71 5.93 25.22
CA LYS A 365 -33.48 4.66 25.21
C LYS A 365 -34.37 4.48 26.43
N GLY A 366 -33.86 4.80 27.62
CA GLY A 366 -34.62 4.70 28.87
C GLY A 366 -35.56 5.88 29.12
N LEU A 367 -35.39 6.99 28.39
CA LEU A 367 -36.13 8.24 28.57
C LEU A 367 -37.09 8.55 27.41
N ARG A 368 -37.06 7.77 26.32
CA ARG A 368 -37.81 7.97 25.07
C ARG A 368 -39.31 8.19 25.32
N GLU A 369 -39.93 7.29 26.07
CA GLU A 369 -41.37 7.30 26.41
C GLU A 369 -41.74 8.36 27.47
N ASN A 370 -40.77 9.02 28.09
CA ASN A 370 -41.05 9.99 29.14
C ASN A 370 -41.42 11.35 28.52
N GLU A 371 -42.67 11.79 28.71
CA GLU A 371 -43.20 13.04 28.16
C GLU A 371 -42.37 14.30 28.52
N SER A 372 -41.69 14.29 29.66
CA SER A 372 -40.90 15.45 30.12
C SER A 372 -39.40 15.31 29.84
N ARG A 373 -38.85 14.11 30.03
CA ARG A 373 -37.41 13.85 29.98
C ARG A 373 -36.93 13.48 28.58
N GLY A 374 -37.78 12.86 27.75
CA GLY A 374 -37.47 12.51 26.36
C GLY A 374 -37.10 13.74 25.52
N PRO A 375 -37.91 14.82 25.53
CA PRO A 375 -37.53 16.06 24.85
C PRO A 375 -36.28 16.73 25.45
N SER A 376 -36.17 16.74 26.78
CA SER A 376 -35.03 17.38 27.45
C SER A 376 -33.69 16.75 27.06
N ILE A 377 -33.62 15.42 26.94
CA ILE A 377 -32.39 14.73 26.55
C ILE A 377 -32.08 14.97 25.06
N VAL A 378 -33.10 15.06 24.19
CA VAL A 378 -32.90 15.38 22.76
C VAL A 378 -32.33 16.79 22.60
N ASN A 379 -32.82 17.78 23.35
CA ASN A 379 -32.23 19.13 23.35
C ASN A 379 -30.76 19.10 23.79
N SER A 380 -30.41 18.28 24.79
CA SER A 380 -29.01 18.10 25.19
C SER A 380 -28.16 17.42 24.12
N ILE A 381 -28.71 16.43 23.41
CA ILE A 381 -28.03 15.76 22.28
C ILE A 381 -27.75 16.77 21.16
N ILE A 382 -28.74 17.60 20.79
CA ILE A 382 -28.60 18.64 19.76
C ILE A 382 -27.53 19.66 20.18
N ALA A 383 -27.59 20.19 21.40
CA ALA A 383 -26.60 21.16 21.89
C ALA A 383 -25.17 20.58 21.86
N ASN A 384 -24.97 19.35 22.33
CA ASN A 384 -23.66 18.71 22.27
C ASN A 384 -23.21 18.37 20.84
N ALA A 385 -24.14 18.07 19.94
CA ALA A 385 -23.84 17.88 18.52
C ALA A 385 -23.27 19.16 17.89
N TYR A 386 -23.83 20.34 18.19
CA TYR A 386 -23.27 21.64 17.76
C TYR A 386 -21.89 21.92 18.35
N VAL A 387 -21.68 21.64 19.64
CA VAL A 387 -20.36 21.78 20.28
C VAL A 387 -19.32 20.89 19.59
N CYS A 388 -19.73 19.70 19.15
CA CYS A 388 -18.88 18.76 18.42
C CYS A 388 -18.77 19.05 16.91
N ASN A 389 -19.44 20.10 16.40
CA ASN A 389 -19.54 20.44 14.98
C ASN A 389 -20.23 19.37 14.09
N LEU A 390 -21.07 18.51 14.68
CA LEU A 390 -21.81 17.49 13.92
C LEU A 390 -22.93 18.09 13.07
N ASP A 391 -23.31 19.35 13.32
CA ASP A 391 -24.25 20.13 12.51
C ASP A 391 -23.80 20.33 11.06
N LYS A 392 -22.49 20.25 10.80
CA LYS A 392 -21.91 20.36 9.46
C LYS A 392 -21.95 19.04 8.68
N ASP A 393 -22.13 17.94 9.38
CA ASP A 393 -22.12 16.59 8.83
C ASP A 393 -23.53 15.99 8.72
N ILE A 394 -24.47 16.50 9.52
CA ILE A 394 -25.83 15.99 9.61
C ILE A 394 -26.78 17.00 8.97
N ASP A 395 -27.23 16.66 7.76
CA ASP A 395 -28.26 17.42 7.05
C ASP A 395 -29.56 17.45 7.89
N ASP A 396 -30.19 18.63 7.97
CA ASP A 396 -31.41 18.92 8.71
C ASP A 396 -31.35 18.67 10.23
N LEU A 397 -30.19 18.87 10.86
CA LEU A 397 -30.12 18.92 12.32
C LEU A 397 -30.93 20.14 12.84
N PRO A 398 -31.85 19.98 13.81
CA PRO A 398 -32.60 21.11 14.35
C PRO A 398 -31.68 22.16 14.96
N ALA A 399 -32.06 23.44 14.88
CA ALA A 399 -31.30 24.55 15.46
C ALA A 399 -30.99 24.34 16.95
N GLU A 400 -29.86 24.88 17.42
CA GLU A 400 -29.39 24.71 18.80
C GLU A 400 -30.43 25.14 19.87
N ASP A 401 -31.24 26.16 19.56
CA ASP A 401 -32.29 26.70 20.44
C ASP A 401 -33.68 26.06 20.22
N PHE A 402 -33.77 25.04 19.37
CA PHE A 402 -35.03 24.35 19.07
C PHE A 402 -35.56 23.56 20.27
N ASP A 403 -36.87 23.69 20.57
CA ASP A 403 -37.52 22.92 21.64
C ASP A 403 -38.16 21.63 21.10
N SER A 404 -37.48 20.50 21.30
CA SER A 404 -37.96 19.17 20.89
C SER A 404 -39.23 18.69 21.61
N LYS A 405 -39.79 19.44 22.58
CA LYS A 405 -41.12 19.14 23.13
C LYS A 405 -42.22 19.20 22.08
N THR A 406 -41.99 19.99 21.03
CA THR A 406 -42.93 20.14 19.91
C THR A 406 -42.85 18.98 18.91
N MET A 407 -41.81 18.14 19.00
CA MET A 407 -41.61 16.98 18.14
C MET A 407 -42.39 15.76 18.63
N THR A 408 -42.92 15.03 17.67
CA THR A 408 -43.39 13.65 17.86
C THR A 408 -42.24 12.75 18.32
N ILE A 409 -42.58 11.55 18.80
CA ILE A 409 -41.55 10.58 19.21
C ILE A 409 -40.73 10.14 18.00
N ASP A 410 -41.37 9.91 16.85
CA ASP A 410 -40.70 9.47 15.63
C ASP A 410 -39.72 10.53 15.06
N GLU A 411 -40.09 11.81 15.15
CA GLU A 411 -39.18 12.92 14.77
C GLU A 411 -37.97 12.99 15.72
N ARG A 412 -38.17 12.76 17.02
CA ARG A 412 -37.07 12.70 18.00
C ARG A 412 -36.16 11.50 17.75
N ASP A 413 -36.73 10.34 17.46
CA ASP A 413 -35.97 9.14 17.11
C ASP A 413 -35.11 9.38 15.87
N SER A 414 -35.65 10.06 14.86
CA SER A 414 -34.92 10.40 13.63
C SER A 414 -33.71 11.30 13.90
N VAL A 415 -33.89 12.36 14.71
CA VAL A 415 -32.77 13.26 15.10
C VAL A 415 -31.70 12.48 15.87
N VAL A 416 -32.11 11.67 16.86
CA VAL A 416 -31.17 10.87 17.66
C VAL A 416 -30.48 9.82 16.79
N GLY A 417 -31.20 9.18 15.87
CA GLY A 417 -30.67 8.19 14.95
C GLY A 417 -29.60 8.75 14.01
N LYS A 418 -29.82 9.94 13.43
CA LYS A 418 -28.82 10.65 12.60
C LYS A 418 -27.55 10.98 13.40
N VAL A 419 -27.68 11.52 14.62
CA VAL A 419 -26.53 11.82 15.48
C VAL A 419 -25.81 10.53 15.86
N TYR A 420 -26.56 9.48 16.20
CA TYR A 420 -25.99 8.20 16.61
C TYR A 420 -25.22 7.54 15.46
N GLN A 421 -25.79 7.51 14.26
CA GLN A 421 -25.12 7.02 13.05
C GLN A 421 -23.76 7.71 12.86
N ARG A 422 -23.70 9.04 12.96
CA ARG A 422 -22.45 9.79 12.77
C ARG A 422 -21.42 9.48 13.87
N LEU A 423 -21.86 9.34 15.11
CA LEU A 423 -20.98 8.90 16.20
C LEU A 423 -20.43 7.49 15.96
N MET A 424 -21.27 6.56 15.50
CA MET A 424 -20.85 5.18 15.21
C MET A 424 -19.88 5.11 14.03
N GLU A 425 -20.08 5.93 13.00
CA GLU A 425 -19.13 6.06 11.89
C GLU A 425 -17.74 6.51 12.39
N ILE A 426 -17.69 7.53 13.26
CA ILE A 426 -16.43 8.01 13.85
C ILE A 426 -15.81 6.93 14.73
N GLU A 427 -16.58 6.34 15.65
CA GLU A 427 -16.09 5.34 16.60
C GLU A 427 -15.53 4.10 15.91
N SER A 428 -16.25 3.60 14.90
CA SER A 428 -15.91 2.35 14.20
C SER A 428 -14.84 2.52 13.13
N ARG A 429 -14.49 3.75 12.75
CA ARG A 429 -13.46 4.01 11.75
C ARG A 429 -12.13 3.38 12.16
N LEU A 430 -11.64 2.49 11.32
CA LEU A 430 -10.40 1.76 11.54
C LEU A 430 -9.23 2.59 10.99
N LEU A 431 -8.26 2.90 11.83
CA LEU A 431 -7.07 3.66 11.45
C LEU A 431 -5.83 3.01 12.09
N PRO A 432 -4.68 2.99 11.41
CA PRO A 432 -3.43 2.60 12.04
C PRO A 432 -3.10 3.58 13.17
N CYS A 433 -3.00 3.07 14.40
CA CYS A 433 -2.68 3.87 15.58
C CYS A 433 -1.25 3.61 16.01
N GLY A 434 -0.31 4.42 15.49
CA GLY A 434 1.11 4.35 15.85
C GLY A 434 2.02 4.15 14.65
N LEU A 435 3.19 3.56 14.89
CA LEU A 435 4.24 3.29 13.92
C LEU A 435 4.70 1.84 14.04
N HIS A 436 5.02 1.22 12.91
CA HIS A 436 5.50 -0.15 12.84
C HIS A 436 7.01 -0.18 13.04
N THR A 437 7.52 -1.21 13.71
CA THR A 437 8.96 -1.48 13.77
C THR A 437 9.23 -2.77 13.02
N VAL A 438 10.12 -2.73 12.03
CA VAL A 438 10.46 -3.91 11.21
C VAL A 438 10.91 -5.07 12.09
N GLY A 439 10.30 -6.25 11.87
CA GLY A 439 10.57 -7.46 12.66
C GLY A 439 9.90 -7.50 14.04
N VAL A 440 8.94 -6.62 14.29
CA VAL A 440 8.08 -6.66 15.47
C VAL A 440 6.64 -6.86 14.97
N PRO A 441 6.18 -8.11 14.81
CA PRO A 441 4.80 -8.36 14.38
C PRO A 441 3.80 -7.93 15.45
N PRO A 442 2.53 -7.70 15.07
CA PRO A 442 1.45 -7.49 16.03
C PRO A 442 1.30 -8.70 16.95
N THR A 443 0.94 -8.45 18.20
CA THR A 443 0.44 -9.50 19.08
C THR A 443 -0.91 -10.03 18.58
N ALA A 444 -1.29 -11.22 19.05
CA ALA A 444 -2.58 -11.81 18.69
C ALA A 444 -3.77 -10.92 19.14
N GLU A 445 -3.65 -10.21 20.28
CA GLU A 445 -4.66 -9.26 20.75
C GLU A 445 -4.78 -8.05 19.81
N GLU A 446 -3.65 -7.47 19.40
CA GLU A 446 -3.62 -6.34 18.46
C GLU A 446 -4.17 -6.73 17.07
N ALA A 447 -4.08 -8.00 16.69
CA ALA A 447 -4.61 -8.52 15.42
C ALA A 447 -6.15 -8.63 15.39
N ILE A 448 -6.84 -8.59 16.54
CA ILE A 448 -8.30 -8.80 16.62
C ILE A 448 -9.06 -7.80 15.74
N ALA A 449 -8.71 -6.52 15.79
CA ALA A 449 -9.41 -5.49 15.03
C ALA A 449 -9.27 -5.71 13.52
N THR A 450 -8.07 -6.09 13.04
CA THR A 450 -7.86 -6.49 11.64
C THR A 450 -8.68 -7.72 11.27
N LEU A 451 -8.68 -8.75 12.11
CA LEU A 451 -9.45 -9.98 11.87
C LEU A 451 -10.96 -9.75 11.85
N VAL A 452 -11.47 -8.85 12.71
CA VAL A 452 -12.89 -8.46 12.70
C VAL A 452 -13.27 -7.88 11.35
N ASN A 453 -12.44 -7.05 10.74
CA ASN A 453 -12.75 -6.48 9.43
C ASN A 453 -12.59 -7.50 8.29
N ILE A 454 -11.61 -8.41 8.38
CA ILE A 454 -11.52 -9.54 7.43
C ILE A 454 -12.80 -10.38 7.48
N ALA A 455 -13.34 -10.60 8.68
CA ALA A 455 -14.56 -11.37 8.90
C ALA A 455 -15.81 -10.69 8.34
N GLN A 456 -15.80 -9.37 8.13
CA GLN A 456 -16.99 -8.62 7.67
C GLN A 456 -17.28 -8.81 6.18
N LEU A 457 -16.27 -9.15 5.38
CA LEU A 457 -16.38 -9.21 3.93
C LEU A 457 -16.97 -10.54 3.46
N ASP A 458 -17.90 -10.49 2.53
CA ASP A 458 -18.33 -11.66 1.76
C ASP A 458 -17.20 -12.09 0.82
N ARG A 459 -16.92 -13.39 0.76
CA ARG A 459 -15.88 -13.98 -0.10
C ARG A 459 -16.47 -15.09 -0.96
N PRO A 460 -17.20 -14.75 -2.04
CA PRO A 460 -17.83 -15.74 -2.90
C PRO A 460 -16.81 -16.67 -3.58
N GLU A 461 -15.60 -16.17 -3.87
CA GLU A 461 -14.48 -16.96 -4.40
C GLU A 461 -14.00 -18.05 -3.44
N ASP A 462 -14.04 -17.78 -2.13
CA ASP A 462 -13.69 -18.75 -1.07
C ASP A 462 -14.91 -19.54 -0.59
N GLY A 463 -16.11 -19.22 -1.10
CA GLY A 463 -17.35 -19.95 -0.86
C GLY A 463 -18.05 -19.64 0.47
N PHE A 464 -17.80 -18.49 1.10
CA PHE A 464 -18.44 -18.13 2.37
C PHE A 464 -18.87 -16.65 2.46
N LYS A 465 -19.81 -16.38 3.38
CA LYS A 465 -20.36 -15.05 3.65
C LYS A 465 -19.64 -14.38 4.82
N GLY A 466 -19.66 -13.05 4.84
CA GLY A 466 -19.19 -12.25 5.95
C GLY A 466 -20.00 -12.52 7.22
N LEU A 467 -19.33 -12.43 8.37
CA LEU A 467 -19.90 -12.69 9.68
C LEU A 467 -21.13 -11.80 9.99
N PRO A 468 -21.16 -10.48 9.69
CA PRO A 468 -22.36 -9.66 9.86
C PRO A 468 -23.57 -10.18 9.07
N ARG A 469 -23.35 -10.67 7.85
CA ARG A 469 -24.41 -11.23 7.01
C ARG A 469 -24.98 -12.51 7.62
N LEU A 470 -24.12 -13.40 8.12
CA LEU A 470 -24.54 -14.61 8.82
C LEU A 470 -25.32 -14.30 10.11
N VAL A 471 -24.87 -13.31 10.87
CA VAL A 471 -25.56 -12.86 12.09
C VAL A 471 -26.92 -12.24 11.77
N ALA A 472 -27.01 -11.40 10.73
CA ALA A 472 -28.27 -10.82 10.28
C ALA A 472 -29.26 -11.89 9.77
N GLU A 473 -28.77 -12.89 9.03
CA GLU A 473 -29.61 -14.00 8.54
C GLU A 473 -30.19 -14.83 9.70
N SER A 474 -29.48 -14.96 10.84
CA SER A 474 -29.98 -15.68 12.03
C SER A 474 -31.24 -15.08 12.65
N ILE A 475 -31.46 -13.79 12.44
CA ILE A 475 -32.64 -13.04 12.89
C ILE A 475 -33.61 -12.74 11.74
N ASN A 476 -33.47 -13.41 10.59
CA ASN A 476 -34.27 -13.21 9.38
C ASN A 476 -34.23 -11.76 8.85
N ARG A 477 -33.08 -11.10 8.93
CA ARG A 477 -32.84 -9.77 8.36
C ARG A 477 -31.78 -9.83 7.26
N ASP A 478 -31.84 -8.90 6.32
CA ASP A 478 -30.78 -8.67 5.35
C ASP A 478 -29.84 -7.57 5.85
N ILE A 479 -28.53 -7.84 5.85
CA ILE A 479 -27.53 -6.87 6.28
C ILE A 479 -27.49 -5.64 5.35
N ASP A 480 -27.79 -5.80 4.06
CA ASP A 480 -27.76 -4.69 3.10
C ASP A 480 -28.94 -3.72 3.31
N GLU A 481 -30.07 -4.24 3.78
CA GLU A 481 -31.19 -3.41 4.27
C GLU A 481 -30.82 -2.67 5.55
N ILE A 482 -30.19 -3.36 6.52
CA ILE A 482 -29.73 -2.75 7.77
C ILE A 482 -28.73 -1.62 7.48
N TYR A 483 -27.78 -1.82 6.57
CA TYR A 483 -26.83 -0.77 6.17
C TYR A 483 -27.53 0.44 5.54
N ARG A 484 -28.51 0.22 4.65
CA ARG A 484 -29.29 1.32 4.04
C ARG A 484 -30.09 2.10 5.07
N ASN A 485 -30.80 1.41 5.96
CA ASN A 485 -31.62 2.04 6.98
C ASN A 485 -30.77 2.74 8.04
N ASN A 486 -29.60 2.18 8.40
CA ASN A 486 -28.60 2.84 9.22
C ASN A 486 -28.13 4.15 8.56
N ASN A 487 -27.86 4.14 7.25
CA ASN A 487 -27.45 5.36 6.52
C ASN A 487 -28.55 6.43 6.48
N ASN A 488 -29.82 6.01 6.56
CA ASN A 488 -30.98 6.89 6.65
C ASN A 488 -31.29 7.33 8.09
N GLY A 489 -30.46 6.97 9.08
CA GLY A 489 -30.66 7.33 10.48
C GLY A 489 -31.83 6.61 11.17
N VAL A 490 -32.29 5.46 10.65
CA VAL A 490 -33.37 4.67 11.28
C VAL A 490 -32.86 4.06 12.58
N LEU A 491 -33.23 4.66 13.72
CA LEU A 491 -32.67 4.35 15.04
C LEU A 491 -32.64 2.85 15.38
N ALA A 492 -33.72 2.11 15.06
CA ALA A 492 -33.80 0.67 15.31
C ALA A 492 -32.73 -0.14 14.55
N ASP A 493 -32.40 0.26 13.32
CA ASP A 493 -31.38 -0.41 12.51
C ASP A 493 -29.97 0.09 12.81
N VAL A 494 -29.80 1.33 13.28
CA VAL A 494 -28.53 1.80 13.86
C VAL A 494 -28.18 0.97 15.11
N ASP A 495 -29.17 0.76 15.99
CA ASP A 495 -29.03 -0.10 17.17
C ASP A 495 -28.72 -1.54 16.79
N GLN A 496 -29.43 -2.07 15.79
CA GLN A 496 -29.24 -3.44 15.34
C GLN A 496 -27.84 -3.65 14.72
N LEU A 497 -27.38 -2.70 13.90
CA LEU A 497 -26.05 -2.77 13.32
C LEU A 497 -24.96 -2.75 14.41
N ASN A 498 -25.14 -1.94 15.45
CA ASN A 498 -24.21 -1.92 16.58
C ASN A 498 -24.18 -3.25 17.36
N ALA A 499 -25.36 -3.85 17.59
CA ALA A 499 -25.46 -5.17 18.22
C ALA A 499 -24.74 -6.25 17.39
N ILE A 500 -24.95 -6.26 16.07
CA ILE A 500 -24.27 -7.18 15.14
C ILE A 500 -22.74 -6.97 15.19
N ASN A 501 -22.27 -5.72 15.12
CA ASN A 501 -20.85 -5.40 15.16
C ASN A 501 -20.19 -5.84 16.48
N THR A 502 -20.89 -5.64 17.61
CA THR A 502 -20.42 -6.09 18.93
C THR A 502 -20.33 -7.61 19.01
N ALA A 503 -21.35 -8.32 18.51
CA ALA A 503 -21.35 -9.78 18.46
C ALA A 503 -20.21 -10.33 17.59
N CYS A 504 -19.99 -9.75 16.41
CA CYS A 504 -18.86 -10.11 15.54
C CYS A 504 -17.52 -9.91 16.25
N ARG A 505 -17.31 -8.77 16.93
CA ARG A 505 -16.08 -8.48 17.68
C ARG A 505 -15.84 -9.51 18.79
N ASN A 506 -16.86 -9.82 19.58
CA ASN A 506 -16.75 -10.78 20.68
C ASN A 506 -16.50 -12.21 20.17
N ALA A 507 -17.10 -12.60 19.05
CA ALA A 507 -16.89 -13.90 18.43
C ALA A 507 -15.45 -14.05 17.89
N VAL A 508 -14.91 -13.03 17.23
CA VAL A 508 -13.52 -13.03 16.75
C VAL A 508 -12.52 -13.00 17.92
N ARG A 509 -12.78 -12.21 18.97
CA ARG A 509 -11.97 -12.27 20.20
C ARG A 509 -11.95 -13.68 20.79
N ALA A 510 -13.11 -14.35 20.88
CA ALA A 510 -13.18 -15.72 21.38
C ALA A 510 -12.37 -16.73 20.53
N LEU A 511 -12.26 -16.51 19.21
CA LEU A 511 -11.35 -17.29 18.36
C LEU A 511 -9.88 -17.07 18.78
N VAL A 512 -9.46 -15.81 18.91
CA VAL A 512 -8.08 -15.44 19.28
C VAL A 512 -7.73 -15.99 20.66
N ASP A 513 -8.60 -15.80 21.66
CA ASP A 513 -8.43 -16.33 23.01
C ASP A 513 -8.31 -17.86 23.02
N SER A 514 -9.07 -18.55 22.15
CA SER A 514 -9.00 -20.02 22.04
C SER A 514 -7.77 -20.53 21.29
N SER A 515 -7.11 -19.66 20.53
CA SER A 515 -5.96 -19.99 19.67
C SER A 515 -4.63 -19.56 20.28
N THR A 516 -4.66 -18.86 21.43
CA THR A 516 -3.48 -18.34 22.13
C THR A 516 -3.28 -19.03 23.47
N ASN A 517 -2.02 -19.15 23.91
CA ASN A 517 -1.68 -19.68 25.23
C ASN A 517 -1.52 -18.57 26.28
N SER A 518 -1.16 -18.94 27.52
CA SER A 518 -0.96 -17.98 28.62
C SER A 518 0.15 -16.95 28.38
N GLU A 519 0.99 -17.14 27.36
CA GLU A 519 2.03 -16.20 26.93
C GLU A 519 1.61 -15.38 25.69
N GLY A 520 0.35 -15.50 25.22
CA GLY A 520 -0.18 -14.79 24.07
C GLY A 520 0.32 -15.30 22.71
N ARG A 521 0.97 -16.48 22.68
CA ARG A 521 1.48 -17.10 21.45
C ARG A 521 0.46 -18.06 20.86
N ILE A 522 0.41 -18.15 19.54
CA ILE A 522 -0.48 -19.09 18.84
C ILE A 522 -0.05 -20.53 19.15
N GLU A 523 -0.98 -21.35 19.65
CA GLU A 523 -0.80 -22.80 19.78
C GLU A 523 -1.44 -23.54 18.61
N GLU A 524 -0.70 -24.48 18.01
CA GLU A 524 -1.30 -25.42 17.05
C GLU A 524 -2.17 -26.43 17.81
N VAL A 525 -3.45 -26.09 17.95
CA VAL A 525 -4.42 -27.03 18.50
C VAL A 525 -4.78 -28.05 17.42
N ASN A 526 -4.52 -29.34 17.68
CA ASN A 526 -4.89 -30.42 16.75
C ASN A 526 -6.40 -30.35 16.41
N PRO A 527 -6.80 -30.29 15.13
CA PRO A 527 -8.20 -30.15 14.71
C PRO A 527 -9.13 -31.20 15.35
N LEU A 528 -8.61 -32.42 15.56
CA LEU A 528 -9.34 -33.52 16.18
C LEU A 528 -9.63 -33.25 17.66
N PHE A 529 -8.69 -32.65 18.39
CA PHE A 529 -8.87 -32.25 19.79
C PHE A 529 -9.80 -31.03 19.91
N LYS A 530 -9.71 -30.07 18.98
CA LYS A 530 -10.60 -28.89 18.89
C LYS A 530 -12.05 -29.31 18.66
N SER A 531 -12.27 -30.25 17.74
CA SER A 531 -13.60 -30.82 17.43
C SER A 531 -14.17 -31.63 18.60
N VAL A 532 -13.38 -32.50 19.24
CA VAL A 532 -13.82 -33.26 20.42
C VAL A 532 -14.13 -32.33 21.60
N GLY A 533 -13.27 -31.34 21.89
CA GLY A 533 -13.51 -30.35 22.95
C GLY A 533 -14.74 -29.46 22.72
N SER A 534 -15.00 -29.08 21.47
CA SER A 534 -16.21 -28.35 21.05
C SER A 534 -17.48 -29.15 21.34
N ILE A 535 -17.51 -30.44 20.98
CA ILE A 535 -18.65 -31.34 21.20
C ILE A 535 -18.92 -31.55 22.70
N PHE A 536 -17.87 -31.75 23.50
CA PHE A 536 -18.01 -31.93 24.95
C PHE A 536 -18.41 -30.65 25.70
N SER A 537 -18.18 -29.47 25.11
CA SER A 537 -18.45 -28.18 25.75
C SER A 537 -19.69 -27.45 25.22
N GLY A 538 -20.46 -28.05 24.30
CA GLY A 538 -21.71 -27.48 23.78
C GLY A 538 -21.56 -26.48 22.62
N GLY A 539 -20.49 -26.59 21.83
CA GLY A 539 -20.19 -25.74 20.67
C GLY A 539 -18.82 -25.05 20.77
N SER A 540 -18.39 -24.45 19.67
CA SER A 540 -17.15 -23.67 19.59
C SER A 540 -17.20 -22.41 20.46
N ALA A 541 -16.02 -21.82 20.75
CA ALA A 541 -15.92 -20.63 21.59
C ALA A 541 -16.64 -19.42 20.96
N TRP A 542 -16.48 -19.23 19.65
CA TRP A 542 -17.15 -18.17 18.90
C TRP A 542 -18.67 -18.35 18.80
N SER A 543 -19.15 -19.58 18.62
CA SER A 543 -20.61 -19.88 18.62
C SER A 543 -21.25 -19.55 19.96
N LYS A 544 -20.56 -19.85 21.08
CA LYS A 544 -21.02 -19.46 22.42
C LYS A 544 -21.03 -17.95 22.62
N ALA A 545 -20.02 -17.25 22.10
CA ALA A 545 -19.95 -15.79 22.16
C ALA A 545 -21.14 -15.15 21.42
N LEU A 546 -21.48 -15.63 20.21
CA LEU A 546 -22.65 -15.15 19.47
C LEU A 546 -23.97 -15.44 20.22
N LYS A 547 -24.10 -16.64 20.80
CA LYS A 547 -25.28 -16.99 21.61
C LYS A 547 -25.44 -16.11 22.85
N ALA A 548 -24.33 -15.72 23.49
CA ALA A 548 -24.36 -14.81 24.64
C ALA A 548 -24.88 -13.41 24.26
N GLU A 549 -24.64 -12.98 23.02
CA GLU A 549 -25.14 -11.73 22.44
C GLU A 549 -26.55 -11.87 21.84
N GLY A 550 -27.17 -13.05 21.94
CA GLY A 550 -28.54 -13.30 21.48
C GLY A 550 -28.66 -13.76 20.03
N PHE A 551 -27.56 -14.13 19.37
CA PHE A 551 -27.54 -14.59 17.97
C PHE A 551 -27.25 -16.09 17.87
N GLU A 552 -28.16 -16.85 17.27
CA GLU A 552 -28.00 -18.29 17.04
C GLU A 552 -27.69 -18.58 15.57
N VAL A 553 -26.41 -18.63 15.22
CA VAL A 553 -25.95 -18.97 13.87
C VAL A 553 -25.57 -20.46 13.79
N PRO A 554 -25.98 -21.21 12.75
CA PRO A 554 -25.57 -22.60 12.56
C PRO A 554 -24.04 -22.76 12.45
N GLU A 555 -23.46 -23.74 13.16
CA GLU A 555 -22.01 -23.98 13.18
C GLU A 555 -21.43 -24.27 11.79
N GLU A 556 -22.20 -24.98 10.96
CA GLU A 556 -21.83 -25.31 9.57
C GLU A 556 -21.63 -24.05 8.71
N ALA A 557 -22.38 -22.98 8.99
CA ALA A 557 -22.24 -21.69 8.30
C ALA A 557 -21.06 -20.86 8.84
N LEU A 558 -20.71 -21.03 10.12
CA LEU A 558 -19.59 -20.30 10.77
C LEU A 558 -18.23 -20.91 10.47
N SER A 559 -18.14 -22.23 10.34
CA SER A 559 -16.87 -22.96 10.29
C SER A 559 -15.92 -22.46 9.17
N PRO A 560 -16.37 -22.27 7.91
CA PRO A 560 -15.48 -21.76 6.85
C PRO A 560 -14.90 -20.38 7.17
N ASN A 561 -15.73 -19.49 7.72
CA ASN A 561 -15.31 -18.13 8.09
C ASN A 561 -14.24 -18.17 9.21
N PHE A 562 -14.46 -18.95 10.27
CA PHE A 562 -13.52 -19.05 11.39
C PHE A 562 -12.24 -19.85 11.06
N GLU A 563 -12.30 -20.85 10.19
CA GLU A 563 -11.12 -21.54 9.66
C GLU A 563 -10.23 -20.58 8.87
N TYR A 564 -10.85 -19.73 8.04
CA TYR A 564 -10.16 -18.69 7.29
C TYR A 564 -9.54 -17.61 8.21
N LEU A 565 -10.26 -17.19 9.25
CA LEU A 565 -9.73 -16.24 10.23
C LEU A 565 -8.56 -16.81 11.03
N GLU A 566 -8.58 -18.10 11.38
CA GLU A 566 -7.45 -18.78 12.03
C GLU A 566 -6.22 -18.84 11.10
N PHE A 567 -6.43 -19.08 9.81
CA PHE A 567 -5.36 -18.97 8.81
C PHE A 567 -4.80 -17.54 8.75
N CYS A 568 -5.66 -16.53 8.67
CA CYS A 568 -5.28 -15.12 8.62
C CYS A 568 -4.51 -14.70 9.87
N LEU A 569 -4.96 -15.10 11.07
CA LEU A 569 -4.30 -14.81 12.34
C LEU A 569 -2.84 -15.27 12.31
N LYS A 570 -2.57 -16.48 11.79
CA LYS A 570 -1.19 -16.99 11.63
C LYS A 570 -0.35 -16.14 10.68
N GLN A 571 -0.95 -15.59 9.62
CA GLN A 571 -0.22 -14.74 8.66
C GLN A 571 0.03 -13.33 9.22
N VAL A 572 -0.93 -12.76 9.96
CA VAL A 572 -0.84 -11.41 10.55
C VAL A 572 0.31 -11.33 11.57
N VAL A 573 0.47 -12.36 12.41
CA VAL A 573 1.46 -12.36 13.49
C VAL A 573 2.81 -12.98 13.09
N ALA A 574 2.99 -13.31 11.81
CA ALA A 574 4.21 -13.93 11.31
C ALA A 574 5.38 -12.92 11.28
N ASP A 575 6.54 -13.33 11.79
CA ASP A 575 7.77 -12.52 11.80
C ASP A 575 8.74 -12.95 10.69
N ASN A 576 8.56 -12.36 9.51
CA ASN A 576 9.35 -12.72 8.32
C ASN A 576 10.21 -11.56 7.78
N GLU A 577 9.99 -10.32 8.25
CA GLU A 577 10.51 -9.12 7.60
C GLU A 577 12.04 -9.05 7.65
N LEU A 578 12.64 -9.20 8.84
CA LEU A 578 14.08 -9.21 9.01
C LEU A 578 14.75 -10.41 8.34
N GLY A 579 14.10 -11.58 8.39
CA GLY A 579 14.59 -12.81 7.72
C GLY A 579 14.66 -12.67 6.20
N ALA A 580 13.72 -11.92 5.61
CA ALA A 580 13.73 -11.63 4.18
C ALA A 580 14.89 -10.70 3.79
N LEU A 581 15.21 -9.69 4.62
CA LEU A 581 16.38 -8.83 4.39
C LEU A 581 17.68 -9.63 4.46
N VAL A 582 17.85 -10.48 5.48
CA VAL A 582 19.02 -11.35 5.59
C VAL A 582 19.12 -12.25 4.36
N SER A 583 18.01 -12.86 3.94
CA SER A 583 17.97 -13.67 2.72
C SER A 583 18.40 -12.88 1.48
N ALA A 584 17.96 -11.63 1.33
CA ALA A 584 18.36 -10.75 0.24
C ALA A 584 19.87 -10.46 0.26
N LEU A 585 20.41 -10.13 1.43
CA LEU A 585 21.85 -9.85 1.63
C LEU A 585 22.73 -11.10 1.51
N ASP A 586 22.13 -12.30 1.59
CA ASP A 586 22.76 -13.59 1.31
C ASP A 586 22.64 -14.00 -0.17
N GLY A 587 22.15 -13.11 -1.04
CA GLY A 587 21.93 -13.41 -2.44
C GLY A 587 20.99 -14.60 -2.64
N ARG A 588 19.88 -14.64 -1.89
CA ARG A 588 18.83 -15.66 -2.01
C ARG A 588 17.63 -15.13 -2.79
N TYR A 589 16.75 -16.05 -3.16
CA TYR A 589 15.48 -15.68 -3.78
C TYR A 589 14.49 -15.21 -2.70
N ILE A 590 14.04 -13.97 -2.79
CA ILE A 590 12.98 -13.44 -1.91
C ILE A 590 11.64 -13.83 -2.53
N VAL A 591 10.84 -14.58 -1.78
CA VAL A 591 9.53 -15.07 -2.25
C VAL A 591 8.63 -13.88 -2.60
N PRO A 592 8.05 -13.82 -3.81
CA PRO A 592 7.14 -12.76 -4.19
C PRO A 592 5.78 -12.89 -3.51
N GLY A 593 5.06 -11.79 -3.44
CA GLY A 593 3.67 -11.77 -3.01
C GLY A 593 2.94 -10.52 -3.47
N PRO A 594 1.61 -10.56 -3.52
CA PRO A 594 0.83 -9.39 -3.87
C PRO A 594 0.98 -8.31 -2.80
N GLY A 595 1.12 -7.06 -3.23
CA GLY A 595 0.86 -5.93 -2.35
C GLY A 595 -0.59 -5.48 -2.48
N GLY A 596 -1.14 -4.94 -1.41
CA GLY A 596 -2.55 -4.56 -1.37
C GLY A 596 -3.05 -4.34 0.05
N ASP A 597 -4.36 -4.22 0.17
CA ASP A 597 -5.01 -4.08 1.47
C ASP A 597 -5.15 -5.47 2.11
N PRO A 598 -4.54 -5.73 3.30
CA PRO A 598 -4.56 -7.05 3.93
C PRO A 598 -5.95 -7.45 4.47
N ILE A 599 -6.88 -6.49 4.62
CA ILE A 599 -8.26 -6.78 5.03
C ILE A 599 -9.04 -7.30 3.83
N ARG A 600 -8.94 -6.61 2.68
CA ARG A 600 -9.61 -7.04 1.44
C ARG A 600 -8.97 -8.30 0.87
N ASN A 601 -7.64 -8.36 0.79
CA ASN A 601 -6.88 -9.50 0.30
C ASN A 601 -5.83 -9.98 1.32
N PRO A 602 -6.16 -10.99 2.15
CA PRO A 602 -5.22 -11.59 3.09
C PRO A 602 -4.00 -12.29 2.46
N ASP A 603 -3.96 -12.56 1.14
CA ASP A 603 -2.76 -13.12 0.48
C ASP A 603 -1.56 -12.17 0.48
N VAL A 604 -1.81 -10.89 0.77
CA VAL A 604 -0.78 -9.88 1.05
C VAL A 604 0.07 -10.30 2.26
N LEU A 605 -0.52 -11.05 3.19
CA LEU A 605 0.15 -11.60 4.36
C LEU A 605 0.73 -13.00 4.04
N PRO A 606 1.78 -13.44 4.76
CA PRO A 606 2.55 -12.67 5.71
C PRO A 606 3.45 -11.67 4.98
N THR A 607 3.96 -10.69 5.70
CA THR A 607 4.94 -9.72 5.17
C THR A 607 6.34 -10.36 5.03
N GLY A 608 7.36 -9.58 4.68
CA GLY A 608 8.67 -10.11 4.29
C GLY A 608 8.74 -10.70 2.87
N LYS A 609 7.78 -10.38 1.99
CA LYS A 609 7.77 -10.84 0.58
C LYS A 609 8.31 -9.77 -0.37
N ASN A 610 8.81 -10.19 -1.53
CA ASN A 610 9.15 -9.30 -2.63
C ASN A 610 7.87 -8.84 -3.35
N MET A 611 7.30 -7.73 -2.88
CA MET A 611 5.97 -7.28 -3.25
C MET A 611 5.80 -7.00 -4.76
N HIS A 612 4.67 -7.36 -5.36
CA HIS A 612 4.31 -6.96 -6.72
C HIS A 612 2.90 -6.37 -6.77
N ALA A 613 2.58 -5.68 -7.87
CA ALA A 613 1.21 -5.26 -8.17
C ALA A 613 0.38 -6.46 -8.70
N LEU A 614 -0.23 -6.33 -9.88
CA LEU A 614 -1.01 -7.38 -10.53
C LEU A 614 -0.81 -7.32 -12.04
N ASP A 615 -1.33 -8.30 -12.78
CA ASP A 615 -1.40 -8.23 -14.24
C ASP A 615 -2.32 -7.07 -14.66
N PRO A 616 -1.83 -6.03 -15.34
CA PRO A 616 -2.65 -4.92 -15.78
C PRO A 616 -3.85 -5.31 -16.65
N GLN A 617 -3.86 -6.52 -17.23
CA GLN A 617 -4.95 -7.06 -18.04
C GLN A 617 -5.99 -7.85 -17.23
N SER A 618 -5.77 -8.12 -15.95
CA SER A 618 -6.71 -8.84 -15.09
C SER A 618 -7.76 -7.95 -14.42
N ILE A 619 -7.72 -6.63 -14.67
CA ILE A 619 -8.65 -5.65 -14.08
C ILE A 619 -9.44 -4.90 -15.18
N PRO A 620 -10.66 -4.42 -14.89
CA PRO A 620 -11.43 -4.68 -13.67
C PRO A 620 -11.97 -6.12 -13.61
N THR A 621 -12.02 -6.71 -12.42
CA THR A 621 -12.64 -8.03 -12.22
C THR A 621 -14.17 -7.92 -12.23
N ALA A 622 -14.87 -9.05 -12.41
CA ALA A 622 -16.34 -9.07 -12.35
C ALA A 622 -16.88 -8.55 -11.00
N ALA A 623 -16.27 -8.98 -9.90
CA ALA A 623 -16.63 -8.48 -8.56
C ALA A 623 -16.40 -6.96 -8.44
N ALA A 624 -15.29 -6.43 -8.98
CA ALA A 624 -15.03 -4.99 -8.98
C ALA A 624 -16.08 -4.21 -9.79
N VAL A 625 -16.59 -4.79 -10.88
CA VAL A 625 -17.68 -4.21 -11.68
C VAL A 625 -18.99 -4.19 -10.89
N ASP A 626 -19.32 -5.28 -10.20
CA ASP A 626 -20.54 -5.37 -9.38
C ASP A 626 -20.50 -4.36 -8.23
N CYS A 627 -19.36 -4.22 -7.54
CA CYS A 627 -19.16 -3.18 -6.53
C CYS A 627 -19.26 -1.77 -7.14
N ALA A 628 -18.66 -1.55 -8.31
CA ALA A 628 -18.69 -0.26 -8.98
C ALA A 628 -20.11 0.19 -9.37
N LEU A 629 -20.98 -0.74 -9.79
CA LEU A 629 -22.38 -0.45 -10.09
C LEU A 629 -23.09 0.14 -8.86
N VAL A 630 -22.96 -0.51 -7.70
CA VAL A 630 -23.57 -0.04 -6.45
C VAL A 630 -23.06 1.35 -6.07
N VAL A 631 -21.76 1.62 -6.24
CA VAL A 631 -21.18 2.94 -5.94
C VAL A 631 -21.65 4.01 -6.92
N VAL A 632 -21.71 3.71 -8.21
CA VAL A 632 -22.17 4.65 -9.24
C VAL A 632 -23.64 4.98 -9.05
N ASP A 633 -24.49 4.00 -8.79
CA ASP A 633 -25.92 4.22 -8.59
C ASP A 633 -26.15 5.11 -7.36
N ARG A 634 -25.48 4.83 -6.23
CA ARG A 634 -25.55 5.68 -5.03
C ARG A 634 -25.03 7.10 -5.26
N LEU A 635 -23.95 7.24 -6.01
CA LEU A 635 -23.38 8.54 -6.37
C LEU A 635 -24.40 9.35 -7.19
N LEU A 636 -24.99 8.74 -8.21
CA LEU A 636 -25.95 9.39 -9.08
C LEU A 636 -27.28 9.69 -8.37
N GLU A 637 -27.75 8.79 -7.51
CA GLU A 637 -28.91 9.02 -6.64
C GLU A 637 -28.70 10.23 -5.73
N ARG A 638 -27.53 10.33 -5.08
CA ARG A 638 -27.23 11.50 -4.23
C ARG A 638 -27.14 12.78 -5.05
N LEU A 639 -26.42 12.77 -6.17
CA LEU A 639 -26.25 13.95 -7.01
C LEU A 639 -27.58 14.41 -7.63
N ALA A 640 -28.47 13.48 -7.98
CA ALA A 640 -29.82 13.80 -8.44
C ALA A 640 -30.68 14.36 -7.29
N ALA A 641 -30.62 13.78 -6.09
CA ALA A 641 -31.33 14.33 -4.93
C ALA A 641 -30.88 15.76 -4.56
N ASP A 642 -29.61 16.09 -4.82
CA ASP A 642 -29.04 17.41 -4.59
C ASP A 642 -29.36 18.43 -5.71
N SER A 643 -30.02 18.02 -6.82
CA SER A 643 -30.44 18.94 -7.89
C SER A 643 -31.68 19.76 -7.50
N GLU A 644 -31.92 20.89 -8.18
CA GLU A 644 -33.05 21.79 -7.88
C GLU A 644 -34.42 21.09 -7.98
N ASP A 645 -34.55 20.09 -8.85
CA ASP A 645 -35.76 19.29 -9.06
C ASP A 645 -35.72 17.92 -8.36
N GLY A 646 -34.61 17.56 -7.71
CA GLY A 646 -34.40 16.30 -7.01
C GLY A 646 -34.31 15.05 -7.90
N GLU A 647 -34.28 15.21 -9.23
CA GLU A 647 -34.33 14.10 -10.19
C GLU A 647 -33.29 14.21 -11.32
N THR A 648 -32.62 15.36 -11.48
CA THR A 648 -31.71 15.61 -12.60
C THR A 648 -30.30 15.05 -12.34
N TYR A 649 -29.86 14.14 -13.20
CA TYR A 649 -28.49 13.63 -13.20
C TYR A 649 -27.47 14.69 -13.69
N PRO A 650 -26.22 14.64 -13.20
CA PRO A 650 -25.15 15.49 -13.70
C PRO A 650 -24.82 15.17 -15.16
N GLU A 651 -24.49 16.19 -15.96
CA GLU A 651 -24.05 15.98 -17.34
C GLU A 651 -22.63 15.39 -17.42
N SER A 652 -21.73 15.80 -16.52
CA SER A 652 -20.32 15.39 -16.51
C SER A 652 -19.77 15.29 -15.09
N ILE A 653 -18.92 14.29 -14.84
CA ILE A 653 -18.24 14.06 -13.56
C ILE A 653 -16.72 14.07 -13.76
N ALA A 654 -16.01 14.89 -12.99
CA ALA A 654 -14.55 14.85 -12.92
C ALA A 654 -14.10 13.77 -11.93
N PHE A 655 -13.25 12.84 -12.38
CA PHE A 655 -12.79 11.69 -11.60
C PHE A 655 -11.27 11.65 -11.53
N THR A 656 -10.70 11.16 -10.43
CA THR A 656 -9.25 10.94 -10.30
C THR A 656 -8.97 9.46 -10.11
N LEU A 657 -8.04 8.90 -10.89
CA LEU A 657 -7.64 7.49 -10.78
C LEU A 657 -6.20 7.37 -10.26
N TRP A 658 -6.01 6.55 -9.23
CA TRP A 658 -4.70 6.19 -8.71
C TRP A 658 -4.37 4.73 -8.98
N GLY A 659 -3.09 4.43 -9.11
CA GLY A 659 -2.65 3.04 -9.25
C GLY A 659 -2.93 2.20 -8.00
N THR A 660 -2.77 2.80 -6.81
CA THR A 660 -2.88 2.10 -5.53
C THR A 660 -4.27 1.51 -5.27
N ASP A 661 -5.33 2.29 -5.47
CA ASP A 661 -6.70 1.83 -5.22
C ASP A 661 -7.13 0.80 -6.27
N ASN A 662 -6.74 0.97 -7.54
CA ASN A 662 -7.03 0.02 -8.60
C ASN A 662 -6.34 -1.33 -8.38
N ILE A 663 -5.14 -1.35 -7.79
CA ILE A 663 -4.49 -2.61 -7.37
C ILE A 663 -5.27 -3.25 -6.21
N LYS A 664 -5.60 -2.47 -5.18
CA LYS A 664 -6.26 -2.97 -3.96
C LYS A 664 -7.68 -3.49 -4.18
N THR A 665 -8.38 -2.90 -5.13
CA THR A 665 -9.80 -3.18 -5.42
C THR A 665 -10.00 -3.96 -6.72
N TYR A 666 -8.91 -4.38 -7.36
CA TYR A 666 -8.95 -5.02 -8.68
C TYR A 666 -9.73 -4.21 -9.73
N GLY A 667 -9.63 -2.88 -9.66
CA GLY A 667 -10.18 -1.96 -10.66
C GLY A 667 -11.58 -1.41 -10.37
N GLU A 668 -12.03 -1.31 -9.11
CA GLU A 668 -13.37 -0.76 -8.80
C GLU A 668 -13.54 0.67 -9.34
N SER A 669 -12.58 1.58 -9.10
CA SER A 669 -12.67 2.98 -9.56
C SER A 669 -12.60 3.11 -11.09
N LEU A 670 -11.79 2.27 -11.75
CA LEU A 670 -11.80 2.13 -13.21
C LEU A 670 -13.16 1.65 -13.71
N ALA A 671 -13.76 0.65 -13.06
CA ALA A 671 -15.09 0.16 -13.41
C ALA A 671 -16.17 1.23 -13.20
N GLN A 672 -16.08 2.08 -12.16
CA GLN A 672 -17.01 3.19 -11.93
C GLN A 672 -17.04 4.15 -13.13
N VAL A 673 -15.86 4.50 -13.68
CA VAL A 673 -15.76 5.33 -14.90
C VAL A 673 -16.47 4.66 -16.09
N LEU A 674 -16.23 3.37 -16.30
CA LEU A 674 -16.87 2.62 -17.38
C LEU A 674 -18.39 2.53 -17.20
N MET A 675 -18.85 2.35 -15.96
CA MET A 675 -20.27 2.30 -15.63
C MET A 675 -20.95 3.65 -15.87
N LEU A 676 -20.35 4.78 -15.48
CA LEU A 676 -20.88 6.12 -15.76
C LEU A 676 -21.17 6.33 -17.26
N LEU A 677 -20.23 5.91 -18.11
CA LEU A 677 -20.37 5.91 -19.57
C LEU A 677 -21.37 4.88 -20.12
N GLY A 678 -21.81 3.92 -19.30
CA GLY A 678 -22.66 2.80 -19.69
C GLY A 678 -21.94 1.78 -20.58
N ILE A 679 -20.69 1.46 -20.24
CA ILE A 679 -19.82 0.56 -21.00
C ILE A 679 -19.41 -0.61 -20.11
N ARG A 680 -19.64 -1.86 -20.56
CA ARG A 680 -19.25 -3.07 -19.86
C ARG A 680 -17.85 -3.55 -20.29
N PRO A 681 -16.91 -3.78 -19.37
CA PRO A 681 -15.66 -4.46 -19.67
C PRO A 681 -15.89 -5.96 -19.88
N VAL A 682 -15.26 -6.55 -20.91
CA VAL A 682 -15.42 -7.97 -21.25
C VAL A 682 -14.06 -8.67 -21.27
N ALA A 683 -13.98 -9.75 -20.50
CA ALA A 683 -12.82 -10.64 -20.47
C ALA A 683 -12.81 -11.57 -21.69
N ASP A 684 -11.62 -11.87 -22.21
CA ASP A 684 -11.43 -12.93 -23.21
C ASP A 684 -11.52 -14.33 -22.57
N ALA A 685 -11.39 -15.39 -23.39
CA ALA A 685 -11.50 -16.78 -22.92
C ALA A 685 -10.43 -17.18 -21.88
N ILE A 686 -9.41 -16.35 -21.67
CA ILE A 686 -8.30 -16.57 -20.73
C ILE A 686 -8.40 -15.58 -19.55
N GLY A 687 -9.47 -14.77 -19.49
CA GLY A 687 -9.73 -13.86 -18.37
C GLY A 687 -9.15 -12.46 -18.52
N ARG A 688 -8.58 -12.10 -19.68
CA ARG A 688 -7.97 -10.77 -19.89
C ARG A 688 -9.00 -9.76 -20.34
N VAL A 689 -9.08 -8.62 -19.66
CA VAL A 689 -10.00 -7.53 -20.00
C VAL A 689 -9.40 -6.66 -21.09
N ASN A 690 -9.82 -6.90 -22.33
CA ASN A 690 -9.35 -6.18 -23.51
C ASN A 690 -10.46 -5.71 -24.46
N LYS A 691 -11.71 -6.12 -24.19
CA LYS A 691 -12.91 -5.78 -24.95
C LYS A 691 -13.88 -4.93 -24.12
N LEU A 692 -14.71 -4.19 -24.84
CA LEU A 692 -15.74 -3.33 -24.28
C LEU A 692 -17.04 -3.56 -25.05
N GLU A 693 -18.15 -3.50 -24.34
CA GLU A 693 -19.50 -3.57 -24.91
C GLU A 693 -20.33 -2.39 -24.42
N VAL A 694 -21.12 -1.80 -25.31
CA VAL A 694 -22.02 -0.70 -24.96
C VAL A 694 -23.27 -1.29 -24.32
N ILE A 695 -23.58 -0.88 -23.09
CA ILE A 695 -24.83 -1.26 -22.41
C ILE A 695 -25.98 -0.47 -23.08
N PRO A 696 -27.03 -1.12 -23.62
CA PRO A 696 -28.20 -0.44 -24.17
C PRO A 696 -28.85 0.49 -23.15
N LEU A 697 -29.39 1.64 -23.58
CA LEU A 697 -30.02 2.60 -22.66
C LEU A 697 -31.23 2.02 -21.92
N GLU A 698 -31.95 1.09 -22.55
CA GLU A 698 -33.06 0.36 -21.92
C GLU A 698 -32.59 -0.50 -20.74
N GLU A 699 -31.38 -1.08 -20.84
CA GLU A 699 -30.76 -1.85 -19.75
C GLU A 699 -30.12 -0.92 -18.71
N LEU A 700 -29.50 0.18 -19.16
CA LEU A 700 -28.82 1.14 -18.29
C LEU A 700 -29.79 1.94 -17.40
N GLY A 701 -31.03 2.14 -17.85
CA GLY A 701 -32.09 2.80 -17.07
C GLY A 701 -31.90 4.31 -16.85
N ARG A 702 -30.83 4.90 -17.38
CA ARG A 702 -30.50 6.33 -17.24
C ARG A 702 -29.68 6.85 -18.44
N PRO A 703 -29.48 8.18 -18.56
CA PRO A 703 -28.51 8.74 -19.49
C PRO A 703 -27.07 8.26 -19.21
N ARG A 704 -26.24 8.27 -20.25
CA ARG A 704 -24.78 8.16 -20.09
C ARG A 704 -24.25 9.46 -19.50
N ILE A 705 -23.37 9.37 -18.53
CA ILE A 705 -22.77 10.51 -17.85
C ILE A 705 -21.38 10.73 -18.44
N ASP A 706 -21.08 11.96 -18.88
CA ASP A 706 -19.75 12.31 -19.37
C ASP A 706 -18.73 12.28 -18.23
N VAL A 707 -17.46 12.06 -18.56
CA VAL A 707 -16.39 11.92 -17.57
C VAL A 707 -15.13 12.66 -17.97
N VAL A 708 -14.55 13.39 -17.01
CA VAL A 708 -13.21 13.98 -17.13
C VAL A 708 -12.27 13.23 -16.18
N VAL A 709 -11.44 12.36 -16.72
CA VAL A 709 -10.59 11.47 -15.91
C VAL A 709 -9.17 12.00 -15.79
N SER A 710 -8.79 12.39 -14.57
CA SER A 710 -7.42 12.76 -14.20
C SER A 710 -6.67 11.52 -13.71
N CYS A 711 -5.79 10.96 -14.54
CA CYS A 711 -4.95 9.82 -14.16
C CYS A 711 -3.67 10.31 -13.47
N SER A 712 -3.33 9.73 -12.31
CA SER A 712 -2.04 10.01 -11.68
C SER A 712 -0.87 9.47 -12.52
N GLY A 713 0.34 9.99 -12.28
CA GLY A 713 1.55 9.52 -12.99
C GLY A 713 1.80 8.04 -12.78
N VAL A 714 1.57 7.55 -11.56
CA VAL A 714 1.69 6.12 -11.22
C VAL A 714 0.61 5.29 -11.92
N PHE A 715 -0.64 5.78 -12.01
CA PHE A 715 -1.68 5.07 -12.75
C PHE A 715 -1.31 4.92 -14.23
N ARG A 716 -0.80 5.99 -14.84
CA ARG A 716 -0.30 5.95 -16.23
C ARG A 716 0.81 4.92 -16.39
N ASP A 717 1.81 4.92 -15.52
CA ASP A 717 2.98 4.04 -15.64
C ASP A 717 2.63 2.54 -15.46
N LEU A 718 1.57 2.23 -14.71
CA LEU A 718 1.13 0.86 -14.43
C LEU A 718 0.01 0.37 -15.37
N PHE A 719 -0.92 1.25 -15.71
CA PHE A 719 -2.21 0.92 -16.32
C PHE A 719 -2.52 1.73 -17.59
N ILE A 720 -1.49 2.10 -18.36
CA ILE A 720 -1.66 2.76 -19.66
C ILE A 720 -2.55 1.97 -20.64
N ASN A 721 -2.60 0.63 -20.52
CA ASN A 721 -3.56 -0.19 -21.27
C ASN A 721 -5.01 0.11 -20.87
N GLN A 722 -5.26 0.41 -19.60
CA GLN A 722 -6.59 0.79 -19.10
C GLN A 722 -6.94 2.22 -19.51
N MET A 723 -5.96 3.13 -19.61
CA MET A 723 -6.20 4.45 -20.22
C MET A 723 -6.65 4.34 -21.67
N ALA A 724 -6.00 3.47 -22.46
CA ALA A 724 -6.41 3.20 -23.84
C ALA A 724 -7.79 2.51 -23.92
N LEU A 725 -8.15 1.71 -22.93
CA LEU A 725 -9.48 1.10 -22.80
C LEU A 725 -10.54 2.16 -22.49
N MET A 726 -10.30 3.07 -21.54
CA MET A 726 -11.19 4.19 -21.22
C MET A 726 -11.38 5.15 -22.41
N ASP A 727 -10.32 5.51 -23.12
CA ASP A 727 -10.41 6.36 -24.32
C ASP A 727 -11.32 5.73 -25.40
N ARG A 728 -11.22 4.41 -25.59
CA ARG A 728 -12.15 3.68 -26.47
C ARG A 728 -13.58 3.71 -25.93
N ALA A 729 -13.78 3.53 -24.62
CA ALA A 729 -15.08 3.56 -23.98
C ALA A 729 -15.79 4.90 -24.21
N VAL A 730 -15.10 6.02 -23.99
CA VAL A 730 -15.62 7.38 -24.23
C VAL A 730 -16.03 7.55 -25.70
N LYS A 731 -15.18 7.13 -26.64
CA LYS A 731 -15.46 7.19 -28.09
C LYS A 731 -16.60 6.27 -28.56
N MET A 732 -16.91 5.21 -27.80
CA MET A 732 -18.04 4.33 -28.08
C MET A 732 -19.36 4.88 -27.52
N ALA A 733 -19.28 5.65 -26.44
CA ALA A 733 -20.43 6.29 -25.81
C ALA A 733 -20.88 7.57 -26.53
N ALA A 734 -19.92 8.30 -27.14
CA ALA A 734 -20.14 9.46 -28.00
C ALA A 734 -20.62 9.05 -29.40
#